data_AF-A0A834PMB5-F1
#
_entry.id   AF-A0A834PMB5-F1
#
_cell.length_a   1.000
_cell.length_b   1.000
_cell.length_c   1.000
_cell.angle_alpha   90.00
_cell.angle_beta   90.00
_cell.angle_gamma   90.00
#
_symmetry.space_group_name_H-M   'P 1'
#
loop_
_entity.id
_entity.type
_entity.pdbx_description
1 polymer ?
#
loop_
_entity_poly.entity_id
_entity_poly.type
_entity_poly.pdbx_seq_one_letter_code
_entity_poly.pdbx_strand_id
1 'polypeptide(L)'
;MGHGKQIRILLLNEMEKLEKTLFRLEQGFELQFRLGPTLQGKAVTVYTNYPFPGETFNREKFRSLDWENPTEREDDSDKYCKLNLQQSGSFQYYFLQGNEKSGGGYIVVDPVLRVGSDDHVLPLDCVTLQTFLAKGLGPLDEWEDRLRVAKESGYNMIHFTPLQTLGLSRSCYSLADQLELNPDFSRPIKKYTWHDVGQVVEKLKKEWNILCITDVVYNHTAANSKWIQEHPESAYNLVNSPHLKPAWVLDRALWHFSCDVAEGKYKEKGIPALIENDQHMNCIRKIIWEDIFPKIQLWEFFQVDVHKAVEQFRRLLTQGNRRVTKSDPKQHLKIIQDPEYRRLGCTVDMNIALATFIPHDDGPAAIEECCNWFRNRIDELNSEKHQLMNYHQEQAVNCLLGNVFYERLAGHGPKLGPVTRRYPLVTRYFTFPFEEMALSAEESMIHLPNKACFFMAHNGWVMGDDPLRNFAEPGSDVYLRRELICWGDSVKLRYGNKPEDCPYLWAHMKKYTEITATYFQGVRLDNCHSTPLHVAEYMLDAARKLQPNLYVVAELFTGNEELDNIFVTRLGISSLIREAMSAYNSHEEGRLVYRYGGEPVGSFVQPCLRPLMPAIAHALFMDITHDNECPIVHRSAYDALPSTTIVSMACCASGSTRGYDELVPHQISVVSEERFYTKWNPGASPSNTGDVNFQSGIIAARCAINKLHQELGAKGFIQVYVDQVDEDIVAVTRHSPSIHQSVVAVSRTAFRNPKTSFYSKEVPQMCIPGKIEEVVLEARTIERNTKPYKKDENSINGLPNITVEIREHIQLNESKIVKQAGVATKGPNEYIQEIEFENLSPGSVIIFRVSLDPHAQVAVGILRNHLTQFSPHFKSGSLVVDNADPILKIPFASIASKLTLTELNQILYRCESEEQEDGGGCYDIPNWSSLKYAGLQGKQV
;
A
#
# COMPACT_ATOMS: atom_id res chain seq x y z
N MET A 1 -3.91 31.29 6.12
CA MET A 1 -4.10 32.35 5.10
C MET A 1 -5.33 32.00 4.29
N GLY A 2 -6.24 32.93 4.03
CA GLY A 2 -7.50 32.63 3.32
C GLY A 2 -7.24 32.31 1.86
N HIS A 3 -7.08 31.03 1.52
CA HIS A 3 -7.11 30.59 0.14
C HIS A 3 -8.49 30.93 -0.45
N GLY A 4 -8.53 31.50 -1.65
CA GLY A 4 -9.80 31.70 -2.36
C GLY A 4 -10.56 30.36 -2.46
N LYS A 5 -11.89 30.42 -2.46
CA LYS A 5 -12.77 29.23 -2.50
C LYS A 5 -12.31 28.28 -3.61
N GLN A 6 -11.86 27.08 -3.23
CA GLN A 6 -11.46 26.04 -4.17
C GLN A 6 -12.71 25.29 -4.65
N ILE A 7 -12.93 25.29 -5.95
CA ILE A 7 -14.08 24.65 -6.58
C ILE A 7 -13.59 23.63 -7.60
N ARG A 8 -14.10 22.40 -7.53
CA ARG A 8 -13.82 21.34 -8.48
C ARG A 8 -15.10 20.95 -9.20
N ILE A 9 -15.05 20.85 -10.53
CA ILE A 9 -16.21 20.50 -11.36
C ILE A 9 -16.06 19.05 -11.83
N LEU A 10 -17.03 18.21 -11.48
CA LEU A 10 -17.18 16.88 -12.05
C LEU A 10 -18.31 16.89 -13.08
N LEU A 11 -17.98 16.66 -14.34
CA LEU A 11 -18.97 16.52 -15.41
C LEU A 11 -19.55 15.10 -15.35
N LEU A 12 -20.88 15.00 -15.40
CA LEU A 12 -21.60 13.73 -15.43
C LEU A 12 -21.90 13.34 -16.87
N ASN A 13 -21.48 12.14 -17.29
CA ASN A 13 -21.78 11.60 -18.62
C ASN A 13 -22.57 10.29 -18.56
N GLU A 14 -23.36 10.01 -19.60
CA GLU A 14 -24.14 8.78 -19.70
C GLU A 14 -23.23 7.52 -19.74
N MET A 15 -23.61 6.47 -19.00
CA MET A 15 -22.87 5.19 -18.89
C MET A 15 -21.46 5.29 -18.29
N GLU A 16 -21.16 6.34 -17.55
CA GLU A 16 -19.85 6.56 -16.95
C GLU A 16 -19.62 5.68 -15.71
N LYS A 17 -18.51 4.92 -15.71
CA LYS A 17 -18.13 3.99 -14.63
C LYS A 17 -16.79 4.42 -14.02
N LEU A 18 -16.85 5.25 -12.98
CA LEU A 18 -15.67 5.85 -12.36
C LEU A 18 -15.31 5.18 -11.02
N GLU A 19 -15.77 3.95 -10.77
CA GLU A 19 -15.48 3.24 -9.52
C GLU A 19 -13.99 2.90 -9.34
N LYS A 20 -13.22 2.86 -10.44
CA LYS A 20 -11.76 2.63 -10.43
C LYS A 20 -10.94 3.92 -10.56
N THR A 21 -11.60 5.07 -10.62
CA THR A 21 -10.95 6.37 -10.78
C THR A 21 -10.84 7.05 -9.43
N LEU A 22 -9.62 7.38 -9.02
CA LEU A 22 -9.40 8.10 -7.78
C LEU A 22 -9.64 9.59 -7.97
N PHE A 23 -10.68 10.11 -7.30
CA PHE A 23 -10.86 11.54 -7.12
C PHE A 23 -10.58 11.91 -5.66
N ARG A 24 -9.59 12.78 -5.46
CA ARG A 24 -9.11 13.19 -4.15
C ARG A 24 -9.29 14.69 -3.96
N LEU A 25 -9.81 15.07 -2.80
CA LEU A 25 -10.17 16.44 -2.45
C LEU A 25 -9.75 16.74 -1.01
N GLU A 26 -9.61 18.02 -0.69
CA GLU A 26 -9.30 18.48 0.67
C GLU A 26 -10.56 19.00 1.36
N GLN A 27 -10.56 18.95 2.69
CA GLN A 27 -11.57 19.64 3.49
C GLN A 27 -11.53 21.15 3.21
N GLY A 28 -12.70 21.77 3.11
CA GLY A 28 -12.89 23.16 2.72
C GLY A 28 -13.17 23.36 1.23
N PHE A 29 -13.01 22.34 0.38
CA PHE A 29 -13.31 22.45 -1.05
C PHE A 29 -14.81 22.35 -1.32
N GLU A 30 -15.26 23.00 -2.39
CA GLU A 30 -16.58 22.78 -2.99
C GLU A 30 -16.45 21.86 -4.21
N LEU A 31 -17.23 20.79 -4.23
CA LEU A 31 -17.41 19.94 -5.40
C LEU A 31 -18.72 20.30 -6.08
N GLN A 32 -18.68 20.59 -7.38
CA GLN A 32 -19.84 20.82 -8.22
C GLN A 32 -20.01 19.68 -9.22
N PHE A 33 -21.17 19.04 -9.22
CA PHE A 33 -21.59 18.13 -10.28
C PHE A 33 -22.32 18.94 -11.35
N ARG A 34 -21.91 18.82 -12.60
CA ARG A 34 -22.52 19.48 -13.75
C ARG A 34 -22.89 18.47 -14.83
N LEU A 35 -23.90 18.77 -15.63
CA LEU A 35 -24.28 17.91 -16.74
C LEU A 35 -23.23 18.01 -17.86
N GLY A 36 -22.66 16.87 -18.22
CA GLY A 36 -21.83 16.75 -19.41
C GLY A 36 -22.68 16.75 -20.68
N PRO A 37 -22.04 16.84 -21.87
CA PRO A 37 -22.75 16.97 -23.15
C PRO A 37 -23.77 15.86 -23.42
N THR A 38 -23.55 14.66 -22.89
CA THR A 38 -24.44 13.50 -23.08
C THR A 38 -25.70 13.52 -22.20
N LEU A 39 -25.75 14.40 -21.19
CA LEU A 39 -26.85 14.51 -20.24
C LEU A 39 -27.57 15.86 -20.25
N GLN A 40 -27.11 16.84 -21.05
CA GLN A 40 -27.82 18.11 -21.21
C GLN A 40 -29.24 17.91 -21.75
N GLY A 41 -30.22 18.60 -21.18
CA GLY A 41 -31.64 18.45 -21.52
C GLY A 41 -32.30 17.18 -20.97
N LYS A 42 -31.57 16.34 -20.22
CA LYS A 42 -32.12 15.12 -19.59
C LYS A 42 -32.41 15.36 -18.11
N ALA A 43 -33.46 14.70 -17.61
CA ALA A 43 -33.78 14.70 -16.20
C ALA A 43 -32.82 13.78 -15.42
N VAL A 44 -31.87 14.40 -14.71
CA VAL A 44 -30.85 13.70 -13.91
C VAL A 44 -31.05 13.97 -12.42
N THR A 45 -30.94 12.93 -11.59
CA THR A 45 -30.93 13.05 -10.12
C THR A 45 -29.63 12.47 -9.57
N VAL A 46 -28.89 13.27 -8.81
CA VAL A 46 -27.60 12.87 -8.21
C VAL A 46 -27.83 12.45 -6.76
N TYR A 47 -27.34 11.27 -6.39
CA TYR A 47 -27.37 10.73 -5.05
C TYR A 47 -25.97 10.60 -4.48
N THR A 48 -25.81 10.83 -3.19
CA THR A 48 -24.55 10.63 -2.48
C THR A 48 -24.78 10.16 -1.04
N ASN A 49 -23.84 9.40 -0.49
CA ASN A 49 -23.79 9.09 0.95
C ASN A 49 -22.95 10.10 1.76
N TYR A 50 -22.52 11.22 1.14
CA TYR A 50 -21.94 12.35 1.86
C TYR A 50 -23.00 12.93 2.83
N PRO A 51 -22.74 12.94 4.15
CA PRO A 51 -23.76 13.28 5.13
C PRO A 51 -24.21 14.74 5.03
N PHE A 52 -25.41 15.04 5.52
CA PHE A 52 -25.79 16.43 5.75
C PHE A 52 -24.91 17.04 6.85
N PRO A 53 -24.65 18.36 6.82
CA PRO A 53 -23.92 19.02 7.90
C PRO A 53 -24.51 18.69 9.29
N GLY A 54 -23.68 18.11 10.17
CA GLY A 54 -24.09 17.70 11.51
C GLY A 54 -24.59 16.25 11.64
N GLU A 55 -24.82 15.52 10.54
CA GLU A 55 -25.14 14.09 10.59
C GLU A 55 -23.89 13.21 10.66
N THR A 56 -24.00 12.04 11.30
CA THR A 56 -22.95 11.02 11.26
C THR A 56 -23.02 10.24 9.95
N PHE A 57 -21.85 9.95 9.36
CA PHE A 57 -21.74 9.13 8.16
C PHE A 57 -22.35 7.73 8.35
N ASN A 58 -23.14 7.31 7.37
CA ASN A 58 -23.62 5.94 7.21
C ASN A 58 -23.48 5.56 5.72
N ARG A 59 -22.64 4.56 5.45
CA ARG A 59 -22.31 4.09 4.09
C ARG A 59 -23.54 3.72 3.24
N GLU A 60 -24.59 3.23 3.87
CA GLU A 60 -25.83 2.76 3.20
C GLU A 60 -26.86 3.88 3.02
N LYS A 61 -26.72 5.02 3.71
CA LYS A 61 -27.69 6.12 3.65
C LYS A 61 -27.32 7.10 2.54
N PHE A 62 -28.06 7.06 1.43
CA PHE A 62 -27.93 8.02 0.33
C PHE A 62 -28.99 9.13 0.43
N ARG A 63 -28.63 10.32 -0.05
CA ARG A 63 -29.54 11.46 -0.23
C ARG A 63 -29.41 12.04 -1.63
N SER A 64 -30.50 12.59 -2.15
CA SER A 64 -30.48 13.37 -3.40
C SER A 64 -29.84 14.74 -3.16
N LEU A 65 -29.18 15.27 -4.18
CA LEU A 65 -28.70 16.66 -4.21
C LEU A 65 -29.65 17.53 -5.02
N ASP A 66 -29.88 18.74 -4.53
CA ASP A 66 -30.69 19.74 -5.21
C ASP A 66 -29.86 20.44 -6.29
N TRP A 67 -30.49 20.66 -7.45
CA TRP A 67 -29.90 21.42 -8.54
C TRP A 67 -30.09 22.92 -8.29
N GLU A 68 -28.99 23.67 -8.36
CA GLU A 68 -28.97 25.12 -8.32
C GLU A 68 -28.86 25.68 -9.74
N ASN A 69 -29.61 26.75 -10.04
CA ASN A 69 -29.53 27.48 -11.30
C ASN A 69 -29.16 28.95 -11.02
N PRO A 70 -27.88 29.32 -11.11
CA PRO A 70 -27.40 30.66 -10.75
C PRO A 70 -27.98 31.80 -11.59
N THR A 71 -28.21 31.57 -12.88
CA THR A 71 -28.73 32.61 -13.79
C THR A 71 -30.25 32.66 -13.86
N GLU A 72 -30.94 31.78 -13.11
CA GLU A 72 -32.40 31.61 -13.13
C GLU A 72 -32.97 31.31 -14.53
N ARG A 73 -32.11 30.87 -15.47
CA ARG A 73 -32.53 30.48 -16.82
C ARG A 73 -33.16 29.10 -16.77
N GLU A 74 -34.11 28.82 -17.67
CA GLU A 74 -34.71 27.48 -17.72
C GLU A 74 -33.79 26.41 -18.35
N ASP A 75 -32.68 26.82 -18.96
CA ASP A 75 -31.74 25.89 -19.59
C ASP A 75 -30.77 25.23 -18.59
N ASP A 76 -30.12 24.15 -19.03
CA ASP A 76 -29.16 23.39 -18.21
C ASP A 76 -27.72 23.95 -18.30
N SER A 77 -27.52 25.17 -18.83
CA SER A 77 -26.18 25.63 -19.22
C SER A 77 -25.26 25.98 -18.05
N ASP A 78 -25.81 26.41 -16.92
CA ASP A 78 -25.06 26.79 -15.71
C ASP A 78 -25.51 26.04 -14.45
N LYS A 79 -26.41 25.06 -14.62
CA LYS A 79 -27.00 24.26 -13.55
C LYS A 79 -25.98 23.32 -12.92
N TYR A 80 -25.95 23.26 -11.58
CA TYR A 80 -25.06 22.34 -10.85
C TYR A 80 -25.66 21.86 -9.52
N CYS A 81 -25.25 20.67 -9.06
CA CYS A 81 -25.41 20.25 -7.67
C CYS A 81 -24.09 20.48 -6.92
N LYS A 82 -24.12 20.82 -5.63
CA LYS A 82 -22.88 21.05 -4.87
C LYS A 82 -22.75 20.23 -3.59
N LEU A 83 -21.50 20.00 -3.20
CA LEU A 83 -21.08 19.50 -1.90
C LEU A 83 -20.02 20.42 -1.30
N ASN A 84 -20.24 20.88 -0.07
CA ASN A 84 -19.23 21.57 0.72
C ASN A 84 -18.53 20.56 1.62
N LEU A 85 -17.27 20.26 1.32
CA LEU A 85 -16.56 19.14 1.94
C LEU A 85 -15.97 19.58 3.29
N GLN A 86 -16.51 19.07 4.40
CA GLN A 86 -16.08 19.38 5.77
C GLN A 86 -15.65 18.15 6.57
N GLN A 87 -15.95 16.96 6.06
CA GLN A 87 -15.63 15.68 6.68
C GLN A 87 -14.73 14.87 5.75
N SER A 88 -13.65 14.31 6.31
CA SER A 88 -12.78 13.34 5.64
C SER A 88 -13.39 11.95 5.57
N GLY A 89 -12.97 11.18 4.58
CA GLY A 89 -13.41 9.80 4.38
C GLY A 89 -13.59 9.46 2.91
N SER A 90 -14.26 8.34 2.67
CA SER A 90 -14.68 7.90 1.33
C SER A 90 -16.18 8.06 1.20
N PHE A 91 -16.61 8.73 0.13
CA PHE A 91 -18.00 8.98 -0.16
C PHE A 91 -18.35 8.52 -1.57
N GLN A 92 -19.44 7.78 -1.69
CA GLN A 92 -19.96 7.31 -2.96
C GLN A 92 -20.99 8.29 -3.49
N TYR A 93 -21.00 8.45 -4.82
CA TYR A 93 -22.10 9.09 -5.54
C TYR A 93 -22.53 8.21 -6.72
N TYR A 94 -23.79 8.36 -7.10
CA TYR A 94 -24.32 7.84 -8.36
C TYR A 94 -25.41 8.77 -8.86
N PHE A 95 -25.76 8.65 -10.14
CA PHE A 95 -26.84 9.44 -10.70
C PHE A 95 -27.76 8.60 -11.57
N LEU A 96 -29.03 8.99 -11.55
CA LEU A 96 -30.09 8.37 -12.33
C LEU A 96 -30.46 9.28 -13.50
N GLN A 97 -30.76 8.68 -14.64
CA GLN A 97 -31.44 9.31 -15.77
C GLN A 97 -32.88 8.81 -15.77
N GLY A 98 -33.83 9.66 -15.39
CA GLY A 98 -35.16 9.18 -14.99
C GLY A 98 -35.04 8.22 -13.79
N ASN A 99 -35.35 6.94 -14.00
CA ASN A 99 -35.31 5.90 -12.96
C ASN A 99 -34.15 4.90 -13.12
N GLU A 100 -33.32 5.03 -14.16
CA GLU A 100 -32.23 4.08 -14.44
C GLU A 100 -30.88 4.66 -13.99
N LYS A 101 -30.06 3.81 -13.36
CA LYS A 101 -28.70 4.20 -12.94
C LYS A 101 -27.82 4.40 -14.18
N SER A 102 -27.39 5.64 -14.40
CA SER A 102 -26.61 6.03 -15.58
C SER A 102 -25.11 6.07 -15.31
N GLY A 103 -24.68 6.33 -14.07
CA GLY A 103 -23.26 6.28 -13.70
C GLY A 103 -23.00 6.54 -12.22
N GLY A 104 -21.73 6.55 -11.83
CA GLY A 104 -21.30 6.83 -10.46
C GLY A 104 -19.81 6.61 -10.20
N GLY A 105 -19.40 6.87 -8.96
CA GLY A 105 -18.02 6.74 -8.52
C GLY A 105 -17.84 7.09 -7.05
N TYR A 106 -16.59 7.35 -6.67
CA TYR A 106 -16.20 7.69 -5.30
C TYR A 106 -15.43 9.01 -5.26
N ILE A 107 -15.49 9.66 -4.11
CA ILE A 107 -14.73 10.86 -3.76
C ILE A 107 -14.04 10.58 -2.42
N VAL A 108 -12.73 10.74 -2.39
CA VAL A 108 -11.92 10.67 -1.16
C VAL A 108 -11.64 12.08 -0.69
N VAL A 109 -11.95 12.36 0.57
CA VAL A 109 -11.64 13.64 1.23
C VAL A 109 -10.58 13.40 2.30
N ASP A 110 -9.47 14.13 2.20
CA ASP A 110 -8.30 13.93 3.04
C ASP A 110 -8.51 14.32 4.51
N PRO A 111 -7.92 13.57 5.46
CA PRO A 111 -7.95 13.95 6.87
C PRO A 111 -7.07 15.19 7.11
N VAL A 112 -7.51 16.04 8.04
CA VAL A 112 -6.70 17.16 8.55
C VAL A 112 -6.00 16.70 9.82
N LEU A 113 -4.70 16.45 9.74
CA LEU A 113 -3.89 16.06 10.88
C LEU A 113 -3.55 17.28 11.74
N ARG A 114 -3.60 17.13 13.06
CA ARG A 114 -3.31 18.22 14.01
C ARG A 114 -2.42 17.76 15.15
N VAL A 115 -1.44 18.59 15.52
CA VAL A 115 -0.43 18.31 16.54
C VAL A 115 -0.17 19.51 17.43
N GLY A 116 0.50 19.27 18.55
CA GLY A 116 0.87 20.31 19.49
C GLY A 116 -0.25 20.74 20.42
N SER A 117 0.12 21.54 21.42
CA SER A 117 -0.82 22.12 22.38
C SER A 117 -1.71 23.22 21.79
N ASP A 118 -1.29 23.81 20.67
CA ASP A 118 -2.02 24.80 19.88
C ASP A 118 -2.87 24.18 18.75
N ASP A 119 -2.84 22.85 18.61
CA ASP A 119 -3.64 22.07 17.65
C ASP A 119 -3.47 22.54 16.19
N HIS A 120 -2.23 22.90 15.83
CA HIS A 120 -1.88 23.35 14.49
C HIS A 120 -1.91 22.20 13.48
N VAL A 121 -2.16 22.54 12.22
CA VAL A 121 -2.27 21.57 11.13
C VAL A 121 -0.89 21.04 10.75
N LEU A 122 -0.78 19.71 10.64
CA LEU A 122 0.35 19.02 10.02
C LEU A 122 -0.07 18.59 8.59
N PRO A 123 0.46 19.22 7.52
CA PRO A 123 0.18 18.79 6.15
C PRO A 123 0.61 17.33 5.91
N LEU A 124 -0.12 16.61 5.05
CA LEU A 124 0.21 15.21 4.72
C LEU A 124 1.61 15.09 4.10
N ASP A 125 1.97 16.01 3.20
CA ASP A 125 3.29 16.09 2.56
C ASP A 125 4.43 16.49 3.50
N CYS A 126 4.13 16.83 4.77
CA CYS A 126 5.12 17.14 5.79
C CYS A 126 5.34 15.98 6.77
N VAL A 127 4.62 14.87 6.63
CA VAL A 127 4.75 13.73 7.53
C VAL A 127 6.13 13.10 7.35
N THR A 128 6.89 13.02 8.43
CA THR A 128 8.14 12.24 8.54
C THR A 128 7.92 11.16 9.60
N LEU A 129 7.82 9.91 9.15
CA LEU A 129 7.38 8.78 9.95
C LEU A 129 8.54 7.87 10.36
N GLN A 130 8.59 7.43 11.63
CA GLN A 130 9.48 6.35 12.06
C GLN A 130 8.70 5.13 12.56
N THR A 131 8.96 3.96 11.98
CA THR A 131 8.38 2.68 12.41
C THR A 131 9.18 2.04 13.52
N PHE A 132 8.50 1.57 14.57
CA PHE A 132 9.05 0.78 15.66
C PHE A 132 8.36 -0.57 15.75
N LEU A 133 9.15 -1.64 15.89
CA LEU A 133 8.62 -2.91 16.39
C LEU A 133 8.25 -2.73 17.87
N ALA A 134 6.96 -2.77 18.20
CA ALA A 134 6.48 -2.44 19.54
C ALA A 134 7.15 -3.31 20.63
N LYS A 135 7.37 -4.60 20.37
CA LYS A 135 8.10 -5.49 21.28
C LYS A 135 9.53 -5.03 21.59
N GLY A 136 10.20 -4.38 20.64
CA GLY A 136 11.54 -3.83 20.81
C GLY A 136 11.59 -2.58 21.70
N LEU A 137 10.45 -2.01 22.09
CA LEU A 137 10.41 -0.90 23.04
C LEU A 137 10.53 -1.35 24.51
N GLY A 138 10.30 -2.63 24.79
CA GLY A 138 10.35 -3.18 26.15
C GLY A 138 9.27 -2.59 27.08
N PRO A 139 9.54 -2.53 28.41
CA PRO A 139 8.58 -2.01 29.38
C PRO A 139 8.19 -0.54 29.16
N LEU A 140 6.92 -0.19 29.38
CA LEU A 140 6.33 1.11 29.04
C LEU A 140 7.03 2.30 29.73
N ASP A 141 7.59 2.10 30.93
CA ASP A 141 8.32 3.15 31.67
C ASP A 141 9.62 3.59 31.00
N GLU A 142 10.16 2.81 30.07
CA GLU A 142 11.36 3.14 29.31
C GLU A 142 11.07 3.61 27.88
N TRP A 143 9.80 3.63 27.46
CA TRP A 143 9.43 4.02 26.10
C TRP A 143 9.83 5.44 25.80
N GLU A 144 9.68 6.37 26.76
CA GLU A 144 9.99 7.78 26.53
C GLU A 144 11.45 7.96 26.07
N ASP A 145 12.42 7.28 26.68
CA ASP A 145 13.83 7.39 26.30
C ASP A 145 14.14 6.79 24.93
N ARG A 146 13.43 5.72 24.54
CA ARG A 146 13.60 5.06 23.24
C ARG A 146 12.92 5.86 22.12
N LEU A 147 11.71 6.34 22.36
CA LEU A 147 10.93 7.14 21.42
C LEU A 147 11.49 8.55 21.27
N ARG A 148 12.19 9.07 22.29
CA ARG A 148 12.91 10.35 22.20
C ARG A 148 13.87 10.40 21.03
N VAL A 149 14.46 9.26 20.62
CA VAL A 149 15.34 9.28 19.44
C VAL A 149 14.59 9.70 18.18
N ALA A 150 13.31 9.31 18.00
CA ALA A 150 12.51 9.77 16.87
C ALA A 150 12.33 11.30 16.89
N LYS A 151 12.04 11.87 18.06
CA LYS A 151 11.92 13.31 18.26
C LYS A 151 13.21 14.05 17.90
N GLU A 152 14.34 13.58 18.42
CA GLU A 152 15.64 14.24 18.25
C GLU A 152 16.17 14.08 16.81
N SER A 153 15.78 12.99 16.13
CA SER A 153 15.97 12.79 14.69
C SER A 153 14.98 13.58 13.82
N GLY A 154 14.08 14.39 14.39
CA GLY A 154 13.17 15.27 13.65
C GLY A 154 11.95 14.57 13.03
N TYR A 155 11.60 13.35 13.44
CA TYR A 155 10.36 12.71 13.01
C TYR A 155 9.15 13.36 13.70
N ASN A 156 8.04 13.51 12.97
CA ASN A 156 6.78 14.06 13.49
C ASN A 156 5.63 13.03 13.51
N MET A 157 5.90 11.78 13.12
CA MET A 157 4.98 10.68 13.25
C MET A 157 5.70 9.39 13.66
N ILE A 158 5.09 8.61 14.54
CA ILE A 158 5.57 7.28 14.94
C ILE A 158 4.53 6.25 14.51
N HIS A 159 5.00 5.20 13.86
CA HIS A 159 4.23 4.01 13.57
C HIS A 159 4.67 2.87 14.49
N PHE A 160 3.71 2.26 15.18
CA PHE A 160 3.95 1.06 15.96
C PHE A 160 3.39 -0.16 15.23
N THR A 161 4.21 -1.21 15.07
CA THR A 161 3.64 -2.55 14.83
C THR A 161 2.66 -2.91 15.95
N PRO A 162 1.82 -3.94 15.79
CA PRO A 162 0.77 -4.24 16.77
C PRO A 162 1.28 -4.29 18.22
N LEU A 163 0.54 -3.64 19.13
CA LEU A 163 0.83 -3.56 20.57
C LEU A 163 0.13 -4.66 21.39
N GLN A 164 -0.62 -5.52 20.72
CA GLN A 164 -1.47 -6.54 21.33
C GLN A 164 -0.64 -7.73 21.84
N THR A 165 -1.27 -8.59 22.64
CA THR A 165 -0.63 -9.82 23.13
C THR A 165 -0.19 -10.71 21.97
N LEU A 166 1.11 -11.04 21.94
CA LEU A 166 1.70 -11.86 20.88
C LEU A 166 1.46 -13.36 21.08
N GLY A 167 1.44 -14.09 19.97
CA GLY A 167 1.40 -15.55 19.89
C GLY A 167 2.71 -16.21 20.31
N LEU A 168 2.72 -17.55 20.27
CA LEU A 168 3.89 -18.36 20.67
C LEU A 168 5.11 -18.14 19.78
N SER A 169 4.92 -17.76 18.51
CA SER A 169 6.02 -17.45 17.59
C SER A 169 6.74 -16.14 17.94
N ARG A 170 6.13 -15.29 18.78
CA ARG A 170 6.57 -13.92 19.08
C ARG A 170 6.66 -13.00 17.87
N SER A 171 6.00 -13.37 16.76
CA SER A 171 5.80 -12.49 15.61
C SER A 171 4.99 -11.27 16.00
N CYS A 172 5.43 -10.07 15.59
CA CYS A 172 4.69 -8.82 15.78
C CYS A 172 3.26 -8.84 15.21
N TYR A 173 2.99 -9.70 14.23
CA TYR A 173 1.71 -9.76 13.52
C TYR A 173 0.84 -10.97 13.91
N SER A 174 1.40 -11.95 14.64
CA SER A 174 0.65 -13.10 15.11
C SER A 174 0.10 -12.82 16.50
N LEU A 175 -1.10 -12.25 16.57
CA LEU A 175 -1.70 -11.77 17.83
C LEU A 175 -2.51 -12.87 18.52
N ALA A 176 -2.18 -13.21 19.77
CA ALA A 176 -2.93 -14.18 20.57
C ALA A 176 -4.24 -13.62 21.14
N ASP A 177 -4.27 -12.30 21.38
CA ASP A 177 -5.46 -11.58 21.80
C ASP A 177 -5.38 -10.12 21.36
N GLN A 178 -6.28 -9.72 20.47
CA GLN A 178 -6.34 -8.37 19.89
C GLN A 178 -6.82 -7.29 20.88
N LEU A 179 -7.52 -7.69 21.95
CA LEU A 179 -8.13 -6.78 22.91
C LEU A 179 -7.19 -6.48 24.08
N GLU A 180 -6.27 -7.39 24.38
CA GLU A 180 -5.29 -7.24 25.46
C GLU A 180 -4.01 -6.55 24.99
N LEU A 181 -3.52 -5.61 25.80
CA LEU A 181 -2.19 -5.01 25.63
C LEU A 181 -1.10 -6.05 25.92
N ASN A 182 -0.03 -6.06 25.14
CA ASN A 182 1.07 -7.00 25.34
C ASN A 182 1.61 -6.94 26.79
N PRO A 183 1.60 -8.06 27.53
CA PRO A 183 2.09 -8.11 28.90
C PRO A 183 3.59 -7.78 29.03
N ASP A 184 4.38 -7.88 27.95
CA ASP A 184 5.82 -7.55 27.94
C ASP A 184 6.09 -6.06 28.23
N PHE A 185 5.09 -5.19 28.02
CA PHE A 185 5.20 -3.77 28.37
C PHE A 185 5.09 -3.54 29.88
N SER A 186 4.63 -4.54 30.64
CA SER A 186 4.50 -4.51 32.09
C SER A 186 5.74 -5.04 32.80
N ARG A 187 5.93 -4.62 34.05
CA ARG A 187 6.90 -5.20 34.97
C ARG A 187 6.18 -6.03 36.04
N PRO A 188 6.87 -6.94 36.76
CA PRO A 188 6.27 -7.69 37.87
C PRO A 188 5.58 -6.80 38.92
N ILE A 189 6.04 -5.56 39.08
CA ILE A 189 5.55 -4.61 40.09
C ILE A 189 4.42 -3.71 39.55
N LYS A 190 4.33 -3.51 38.23
CA LYS A 190 3.37 -2.59 37.60
C LYS A 190 2.85 -3.14 36.28
N LYS A 191 1.54 -3.34 36.22
CA LYS A 191 0.81 -3.67 34.99
C LYS A 191 0.36 -2.38 34.31
N TYR A 192 0.58 -2.31 33.00
CA TYR A 192 0.10 -1.22 32.16
C TYR A 192 -1.15 -1.63 31.37
N THR A 193 -1.93 -0.63 31.00
CA THR A 193 -3.18 -0.77 30.26
C THR A 193 -3.15 0.10 29.01
N TRP A 194 -4.15 -0.07 28.13
CA TRP A 194 -4.33 0.82 26.98
C TRP A 194 -4.45 2.30 27.37
N HIS A 195 -4.97 2.61 28.56
CA HIS A 195 -5.04 3.98 29.03
C HIS A 195 -3.63 4.57 29.26
N ASP A 196 -2.71 3.79 29.82
CA ASP A 196 -1.32 4.23 30.03
C ASP A 196 -0.60 4.47 28.69
N VAL A 197 -0.83 3.61 27.69
CA VAL A 197 -0.34 3.83 26.32
C VAL A 197 -0.93 5.11 25.73
N GLY A 198 -2.24 5.32 25.91
CA GLY A 198 -2.92 6.55 25.51
C GLY A 198 -2.33 7.81 26.12
N GLN A 199 -1.91 7.76 27.38
CA GLN A 199 -1.21 8.87 28.04
C GLN A 199 0.15 9.17 27.39
N VAL A 200 0.90 8.14 27.00
CA VAL A 200 2.15 8.31 26.25
C VAL A 200 1.86 8.94 24.89
N VAL A 201 0.92 8.40 24.12
CA VAL A 201 0.56 8.94 22.78
C VAL A 201 0.11 10.40 22.88
N GLU A 202 -0.73 10.74 23.85
CA GLU A 202 -1.20 12.11 24.03
C GLU A 202 -0.07 13.06 24.43
N LYS A 203 0.88 12.59 25.25
CA LYS A 203 2.10 13.34 25.58
C LYS A 203 2.95 13.60 24.33
N LEU A 204 3.18 12.58 23.51
CA LEU A 204 3.92 12.72 22.24
C LEU A 204 3.25 13.75 21.31
N LYS A 205 1.92 13.71 21.20
CA LYS A 205 1.14 14.65 20.38
C LYS A 205 1.26 16.09 20.88
N LYS A 206 1.02 16.32 22.17
CA LYS A 206 0.93 17.68 22.74
C LYS A 206 2.28 18.33 23.02
N GLU A 207 3.24 17.57 23.52
CA GLU A 207 4.53 18.10 23.97
C GLU A 207 5.62 17.98 22.91
N TRP A 208 5.58 16.95 22.06
CA TRP A 208 6.63 16.67 21.08
C TRP A 208 6.20 16.95 19.65
N ASN A 209 4.94 17.32 19.41
CA ASN A 209 4.33 17.49 18.09
C ASN A 209 4.43 16.21 17.23
N ILE A 210 4.33 15.03 17.87
CA ILE A 210 4.43 13.73 17.21
C ILE A 210 3.09 13.01 17.23
N LEU A 211 2.57 12.65 16.05
CA LEU A 211 1.41 11.77 15.94
C LEU A 211 1.80 10.31 16.07
N CYS A 212 0.85 9.47 16.51
CA CYS A 212 1.05 8.04 16.57
C CYS A 212 -0.01 7.30 15.75
N ILE A 213 0.45 6.36 14.94
CA ILE A 213 -0.38 5.38 14.24
C ILE A 213 0.07 3.96 14.60
N THR A 214 -0.78 2.97 14.37
CA THR A 214 -0.43 1.57 14.61
C THR A 214 -1.05 0.64 13.58
N ASP A 215 -0.42 -0.52 13.35
CA ASP A 215 -0.99 -1.55 12.52
C ASP A 215 -2.32 -2.09 13.06
N VAL A 216 -3.20 -2.43 12.13
CA VAL A 216 -4.38 -3.27 12.39
C VAL A 216 -4.32 -4.55 11.56
N VAL A 217 -4.47 -5.69 12.23
CA VAL A 217 -4.41 -7.01 11.60
C VAL A 217 -5.80 -7.63 11.57
N TYR A 218 -6.45 -7.60 10.41
CA TYR A 218 -7.80 -8.17 10.24
C TYR A 218 -7.80 -9.57 9.63
N ASN A 219 -6.71 -9.98 8.98
CA ASN A 219 -6.68 -11.20 8.15
C ASN A 219 -6.54 -12.49 8.96
N HIS A 220 -5.87 -12.42 10.12
CA HIS A 220 -5.45 -13.57 10.88
C HIS A 220 -5.29 -13.28 12.39
N THR A 221 -5.14 -14.34 13.16
CA THR A 221 -4.82 -14.34 14.59
C THR A 221 -3.85 -15.47 14.89
N ALA A 222 -3.13 -15.43 16.01
CA ALA A 222 -2.20 -16.51 16.36
C ALA A 222 -2.92 -17.85 16.51
N ALA A 223 -2.31 -18.93 16.05
CA ALA A 223 -2.87 -20.28 16.12
C ALA A 223 -3.11 -20.76 17.56
N ASN A 224 -2.45 -20.14 18.55
CA ASN A 224 -2.60 -20.43 19.97
C ASN A 224 -3.56 -19.48 20.71
N SER A 225 -4.37 -18.69 19.99
CA SER A 225 -5.36 -17.78 20.58
C SER A 225 -6.41 -18.57 21.36
N LYS A 226 -6.65 -18.20 22.63
CA LYS A 226 -7.64 -18.90 23.48
C LYS A 226 -9.07 -18.71 22.97
N TRP A 227 -9.42 -17.49 22.57
CA TRP A 227 -10.76 -17.16 22.08
C TRP A 227 -11.13 -17.93 20.80
N ILE A 228 -10.15 -18.32 19.98
CA ILE A 228 -10.38 -19.17 18.81
C ILE A 228 -10.76 -20.61 19.20
N GLN A 229 -10.28 -21.11 20.34
CA GLN A 229 -10.72 -22.42 20.85
C GLN A 229 -12.17 -22.37 21.37
N GLU A 230 -12.60 -21.22 21.87
CA GLU A 230 -13.98 -20.99 22.31
C GLU A 230 -14.91 -20.72 21.11
N HIS A 231 -14.39 -20.05 20.08
CA HIS A 231 -15.11 -19.63 18.88
C HIS A 231 -14.45 -20.15 17.58
N PRO A 232 -14.38 -21.48 17.38
CA PRO A 232 -13.71 -22.08 16.23
C PRO A 232 -14.37 -21.72 14.89
N GLU A 233 -15.63 -21.28 14.89
CA GLU A 233 -16.35 -20.79 13.72
C GLU A 233 -15.75 -19.52 13.10
N SER A 234 -14.92 -18.80 13.87
CA SER A 234 -14.20 -17.59 13.46
C SER A 234 -13.01 -17.87 12.54
N ALA A 235 -12.61 -19.13 12.38
CA ALA A 235 -11.58 -19.55 11.44
C ALA A 235 -12.20 -20.36 10.30
N TYR A 236 -11.49 -20.42 9.16
CA TYR A 236 -11.79 -21.44 8.14
C TYR A 236 -11.40 -22.81 8.72
N ASN A 237 -12.39 -23.68 8.94
CA ASN A 237 -12.20 -25.02 9.51
C ASN A 237 -12.96 -26.09 8.71
N LEU A 238 -12.75 -27.37 9.00
CA LEU A 238 -13.34 -28.44 8.18
C LEU A 238 -14.86 -28.64 8.36
N VAL A 239 -15.51 -27.93 9.29
CA VAL A 239 -16.96 -27.93 9.46
C VAL A 239 -17.62 -26.84 8.63
N ASN A 240 -17.13 -25.60 8.74
CA ASN A 240 -17.69 -24.46 8.00
C ASN A 240 -17.11 -24.30 6.58
N SER A 241 -16.00 -24.98 6.29
CA SER A 241 -15.26 -24.93 5.02
C SER A 241 -14.90 -26.34 4.55
N PRO A 242 -15.90 -27.21 4.29
CA PRO A 242 -15.66 -28.63 3.97
C PRO A 242 -14.82 -28.86 2.71
N HIS A 243 -14.77 -27.89 1.79
CA HIS A 243 -13.91 -27.93 0.60
C HIS A 243 -12.41 -28.03 0.92
N LEU A 244 -12.01 -27.69 2.15
CA LEU A 244 -10.63 -27.80 2.61
C LEU A 244 -10.24 -29.21 3.10
N LYS A 245 -11.18 -30.15 3.24
CA LYS A 245 -10.91 -31.52 3.72
C LYS A 245 -9.81 -32.24 2.90
N PRO A 246 -9.83 -32.23 1.55
CA PRO A 246 -8.76 -32.86 0.76
C PRO A 246 -7.38 -32.23 1.02
N ALA A 247 -7.33 -30.90 1.16
CA ALA A 247 -6.09 -30.18 1.44
C ALA A 247 -5.53 -30.50 2.83
N TRP A 248 -6.41 -30.65 3.82
CA TRP A 248 -6.02 -31.05 5.19
C TRP A 248 -5.45 -32.46 5.22
N VAL A 249 -6.04 -33.42 4.50
CA VAL A 249 -5.51 -34.80 4.41
C VAL A 249 -4.10 -34.79 3.80
N LEU A 250 -3.89 -33.99 2.75
CA LEU A 250 -2.56 -33.79 2.18
C LEU A 250 -1.58 -33.18 3.19
N ASP A 251 -1.98 -32.13 3.91
CA ASP A 251 -1.14 -31.46 4.91
C ASP A 251 -0.70 -32.42 6.03
N ARG A 252 -1.62 -33.24 6.54
CA ARG A 252 -1.30 -34.27 7.54
C ARG A 252 -0.35 -35.33 6.98
N ALA A 253 -0.57 -35.81 5.76
CA ALA A 253 0.32 -36.78 5.14
C ALA A 253 1.75 -36.23 4.96
N LEU A 254 1.89 -34.95 4.58
CA LEU A 254 3.18 -34.28 4.46
C LEU A 254 3.85 -34.02 5.82
N TRP A 255 3.09 -33.80 6.89
CA TRP A 255 3.62 -33.75 8.25
C TRP A 255 4.23 -35.08 8.68
N HIS A 256 3.49 -36.18 8.52
CA HIS A 256 3.99 -37.53 8.82
C HIS A 256 5.25 -37.85 8.00
N PHE A 257 5.24 -37.50 6.70
CA PHE A 257 6.41 -37.63 5.85
C PHE A 257 7.61 -36.81 6.36
N SER A 258 7.38 -35.57 6.82
CA SER A 258 8.43 -34.72 7.41
C SER A 258 9.02 -35.35 8.68
N CYS A 259 8.19 -35.92 9.55
CA CYS A 259 8.64 -36.62 10.74
C CYS A 259 9.48 -37.86 10.40
N ASP A 260 9.02 -38.67 9.44
CA ASP A 260 9.76 -39.86 9.00
C ASP A 260 11.11 -39.53 8.36
N VAL A 261 11.20 -38.42 7.62
CA VAL A 261 12.46 -37.91 7.07
C VAL A 261 13.39 -37.42 8.18
N ALA A 262 12.87 -36.68 9.17
CA ALA A 262 13.64 -36.24 10.33
C ALA A 262 14.19 -37.41 11.15
N GLU A 263 13.43 -38.50 11.26
CA GLU A 263 13.82 -39.75 11.94
C GLU A 263 14.73 -40.64 11.08
N GLY A 264 15.02 -40.25 9.84
CA GLY A 264 15.93 -40.95 8.94
C GLY A 264 15.36 -42.20 8.27
N LYS A 265 14.04 -42.44 8.36
CA LYS A 265 13.38 -43.63 7.77
C LYS A 265 13.47 -43.68 6.24
N TYR A 266 13.63 -42.52 5.60
CA TYR A 266 13.75 -42.40 4.13
C TYR A 266 15.20 -42.34 3.63
N LYS A 267 16.20 -42.53 4.50
CA LYS A 267 17.62 -42.45 4.13
C LYS A 267 17.99 -43.47 3.05
N GLU A 268 17.49 -44.71 3.17
CA GLU A 268 17.74 -45.77 2.18
C GLU A 268 17.01 -45.53 0.84
N LYS A 269 15.96 -44.71 0.85
CA LYS A 269 15.27 -44.23 -0.35
C LYS A 269 15.88 -42.94 -0.93
N GLY A 270 17.05 -42.52 -0.43
CA GLY A 270 17.80 -41.38 -0.95
C GLY A 270 17.37 -40.01 -0.42
N ILE A 271 16.62 -39.96 0.70
CA ILE A 271 16.27 -38.71 1.40
C ILE A 271 16.84 -38.72 2.82
N PRO A 272 18.04 -38.13 3.05
CA PRO A 272 18.52 -37.85 4.39
C PRO A 272 17.77 -36.67 5.03
N ALA A 273 17.91 -36.49 6.35
CA ALA A 273 17.36 -35.31 7.03
C ALA A 273 18.00 -34.00 6.52
N LEU A 274 19.27 -34.01 6.10
CA LEU A 274 19.95 -32.84 5.53
C LEU A 274 19.81 -32.82 4.00
N ILE A 275 19.04 -31.89 3.46
CA ILE A 275 18.81 -31.75 2.01
C ILE A 275 19.88 -30.83 1.42
N GLU A 276 20.68 -31.32 0.47
CA GLU A 276 21.87 -30.61 -0.04
C GLU A 276 21.95 -30.53 -1.57
N ASN A 277 21.13 -31.28 -2.32
CA ASN A 277 21.28 -31.41 -3.76
C ASN A 277 19.97 -31.75 -4.48
N ASP A 278 19.98 -31.60 -5.80
CA ASP A 278 18.82 -31.87 -6.68
C ASP A 278 18.43 -33.36 -6.71
N GLN A 279 19.35 -34.28 -6.41
CA GLN A 279 19.02 -35.70 -6.33
C GLN A 279 18.07 -35.97 -5.17
N HIS A 280 18.28 -35.37 -4.00
CA HIS A 280 17.37 -35.47 -2.86
C HIS A 280 15.99 -34.88 -3.23
N MET A 281 15.96 -33.76 -3.97
CA MET A 281 14.71 -33.15 -4.46
C MET A 281 13.91 -34.06 -5.39
N ASN A 282 14.60 -34.75 -6.32
CA ASN A 282 13.98 -35.74 -7.20
C ASN A 282 13.46 -36.97 -6.42
N CYS A 283 14.17 -37.41 -5.38
CA CYS A 283 13.68 -38.47 -4.50
C CYS A 283 12.42 -38.04 -3.72
N ILE A 284 12.37 -36.79 -3.21
CA ILE A 284 11.18 -36.22 -2.57
C ILE A 284 9.99 -36.26 -3.56
N ARG A 285 10.20 -35.77 -4.79
CA ARG A 285 9.19 -35.82 -5.86
C ARG A 285 8.65 -37.23 -6.06
N LYS A 286 9.55 -38.21 -6.22
CA LYS A 286 9.19 -39.61 -6.46
C LYS A 286 8.38 -40.20 -5.31
N ILE A 287 8.78 -39.96 -4.07
CA ILE A 287 8.08 -40.50 -2.89
C ILE A 287 6.69 -39.88 -2.74
N ILE A 288 6.51 -38.59 -3.00
CA ILE A 288 5.18 -37.98 -2.94
C ILE A 288 4.24 -38.65 -3.97
N TRP A 289 4.72 -38.88 -5.19
CA TRP A 289 3.95 -39.50 -6.27
C TRP A 289 3.66 -41.00 -6.07
N GLU A 290 4.66 -41.78 -5.67
CA GLU A 290 4.54 -43.25 -5.61
C GLU A 290 4.04 -43.74 -4.24
N ASP A 291 4.40 -43.06 -3.15
CA ASP A 291 4.09 -43.51 -1.79
C ASP A 291 2.96 -42.71 -1.13
N ILE A 292 2.85 -41.39 -1.36
CA ILE A 292 1.90 -40.54 -0.61
C ILE A 292 0.55 -40.44 -1.32
N PHE A 293 0.50 -39.93 -2.55
CA PHE A 293 -0.77 -39.72 -3.27
C PHE A 293 -1.62 -40.99 -3.41
N PRO A 294 -1.07 -42.18 -3.72
CA PRO A 294 -1.85 -43.40 -3.81
C PRO A 294 -2.46 -43.84 -2.47
N LYS A 295 -1.84 -43.49 -1.33
CA LYS A 295 -2.36 -43.81 0.00
C LYS A 295 -3.52 -42.92 0.40
N ILE A 296 -3.44 -41.63 0.09
CA ILE A 296 -4.46 -40.65 0.52
C ILE A 296 -5.61 -40.48 -0.47
N GLN A 297 -5.51 -41.00 -1.70
CA GLN A 297 -6.61 -41.10 -2.67
C GLN A 297 -7.48 -39.84 -2.78
N LEU A 298 -6.86 -38.67 -2.98
CA LEU A 298 -7.58 -37.37 -2.91
C LEU A 298 -8.70 -37.23 -3.95
N TRP A 299 -8.61 -37.94 -5.08
CA TRP A 299 -9.63 -37.92 -6.14
C TRP A 299 -10.99 -38.42 -5.66
N GLU A 300 -11.05 -39.28 -4.64
CA GLU A 300 -12.32 -39.82 -4.13
C GLU A 300 -13.23 -38.72 -3.58
N PHE A 301 -12.69 -37.61 -3.09
CA PHE A 301 -13.47 -36.45 -2.63
C PHE A 301 -14.27 -35.75 -3.74
N PHE A 302 -13.94 -36.05 -5.00
CA PHE A 302 -14.52 -35.41 -6.18
C PHE A 302 -15.27 -36.41 -7.08
N GLN A 303 -15.37 -37.68 -6.67
CA GLN A 303 -15.94 -38.77 -7.46
C GLN A 303 -17.29 -39.25 -6.91
N VAL A 304 -18.03 -39.93 -7.78
CA VAL A 304 -19.32 -40.55 -7.50
C VAL A 304 -19.10 -42.03 -7.19
N ASP A 305 -19.78 -42.56 -6.17
CA ASP A 305 -19.90 -44.01 -5.97
C ASP A 305 -20.71 -44.63 -7.11
N VAL A 306 -20.01 -45.24 -8.07
CA VAL A 306 -20.57 -45.83 -9.29
C VAL A 306 -21.64 -46.85 -8.97
N HIS A 307 -21.39 -47.72 -7.99
CA HIS A 307 -22.32 -48.79 -7.63
C HIS A 307 -23.62 -48.21 -7.05
N LYS A 308 -23.51 -47.28 -6.10
CA LYS A 308 -24.70 -46.63 -5.51
C LYS A 308 -25.49 -45.82 -6.54
N ALA A 309 -24.80 -45.10 -7.42
CA ALA A 309 -25.45 -44.31 -8.47
C ALA A 309 -26.21 -45.19 -9.45
N VAL A 310 -25.59 -46.27 -9.94
CA VAL A 310 -26.22 -47.22 -10.88
C VAL A 310 -27.41 -47.92 -10.24
N GLU A 311 -27.30 -48.32 -8.97
CA GLU A 311 -28.42 -48.97 -8.25
C GLU A 311 -29.59 -48.00 -8.04
N GLN A 312 -29.31 -46.74 -7.70
CA GLN A 312 -30.35 -45.71 -7.64
C GLN A 312 -31.03 -45.50 -8.99
N PHE A 313 -30.25 -45.43 -10.07
CA PHE A 313 -30.76 -45.29 -11.43
C PHE A 313 -31.63 -46.47 -11.85
N ARG A 314 -31.18 -47.71 -11.60
CA ARG A 314 -31.94 -48.95 -11.84
C ARG A 314 -33.27 -48.95 -11.09
N ARG A 315 -33.27 -48.54 -9.82
CA ARG A 315 -34.49 -48.43 -9.01
C ARG A 315 -35.48 -47.41 -9.59
N LEU A 316 -34.99 -46.27 -10.11
CA LEU A 316 -35.85 -45.26 -10.71
C LEU A 316 -36.43 -45.72 -12.06
N LEU A 317 -35.67 -46.47 -12.87
CA LEU A 317 -36.15 -47.06 -14.12
C LEU A 317 -37.28 -48.07 -13.90
N THR A 318 -37.24 -48.83 -12.80
CA THR A 318 -38.22 -49.89 -12.49
C THR A 318 -39.49 -49.39 -11.81
N GLN A 319 -39.52 -48.17 -11.26
CA GLN A 319 -40.66 -47.64 -10.49
C GLN A 319 -41.80 -47.01 -11.33
N GLY A 320 -41.75 -47.06 -12.66
CA GLY A 320 -42.86 -46.73 -13.57
C GLY A 320 -43.35 -45.27 -13.61
N ASN A 321 -42.88 -44.39 -12.72
CA ASN A 321 -43.30 -42.99 -12.64
C ASN A 321 -42.43 -42.10 -13.55
N ARG A 322 -42.53 -42.31 -14.88
CA ARG A 322 -41.82 -41.51 -15.90
C ARG A 322 -42.42 -40.10 -16.03
N ARG A 323 -42.13 -39.20 -15.10
CA ARG A 323 -42.23 -37.75 -15.36
C ARG A 323 -40.95 -37.27 -16.05
N VAL A 324 -40.79 -37.64 -17.33
CA VAL A 324 -39.73 -37.09 -18.17
C VAL A 324 -40.13 -35.68 -18.56
N THR A 325 -39.70 -34.69 -17.77
CA THR A 325 -39.63 -33.31 -18.26
C THR A 325 -38.61 -33.30 -19.39
N LYS A 326 -38.98 -32.83 -20.59
CA LYS A 326 -38.03 -32.61 -21.69
C LYS A 326 -36.84 -31.81 -21.14
N SER A 327 -35.68 -32.45 -21.01
CA SER A 327 -34.47 -31.73 -20.63
C SER A 327 -34.08 -30.79 -21.78
N ASP A 328 -33.52 -29.64 -21.44
CA ASP A 328 -32.92 -28.76 -22.42
C ASP A 328 -31.82 -29.55 -23.15
N PRO A 329 -31.81 -29.64 -24.51
CA PRO A 329 -30.75 -30.33 -25.26
C PRO A 329 -29.34 -29.79 -24.99
N LYS A 330 -29.18 -28.66 -24.28
CA LYS A 330 -27.89 -28.14 -23.83
C LYS A 330 -27.42 -28.69 -22.46
N GLN A 331 -28.28 -29.34 -21.67
CA GLN A 331 -27.90 -29.89 -20.36
C GLN A 331 -27.25 -31.27 -20.47
N HIS A 332 -25.98 -31.35 -20.09
CA HIS A 332 -25.19 -32.59 -20.08
C HIS A 332 -25.05 -33.10 -18.64
N LEU A 333 -25.02 -34.43 -18.47
CA LEU A 333 -24.75 -35.05 -17.17
C LEU A 333 -23.36 -34.65 -16.66
N LYS A 334 -23.29 -34.14 -15.43
CA LYS A 334 -22.06 -33.69 -14.77
C LYS A 334 -22.07 -34.15 -13.31
N ILE A 335 -20.87 -34.32 -12.75
CA ILE A 335 -20.69 -34.56 -11.31
C ILE A 335 -21.07 -33.30 -10.52
N ILE A 336 -21.93 -33.48 -9.53
CA ILE A 336 -22.34 -32.50 -8.53
C ILE A 336 -21.51 -32.78 -7.28
N GLN A 337 -20.69 -31.80 -6.88
CA GLN A 337 -19.82 -31.89 -5.72
C GLN A 337 -20.62 -32.15 -4.44
N ASP A 338 -20.17 -33.10 -3.61
CA ASP A 338 -20.73 -33.29 -2.26
C ASP A 338 -20.45 -32.05 -1.41
N PRO A 339 -21.48 -31.36 -0.88
CA PRO A 339 -21.27 -30.19 -0.02
C PRO A 339 -20.42 -30.51 1.20
N GLU A 340 -20.47 -31.75 1.69
CA GLU A 340 -19.69 -32.21 2.84
C GLU A 340 -18.30 -32.74 2.47
N TYR A 341 -17.95 -32.81 1.18
CA TYR A 341 -16.69 -33.38 0.69
C TYR A 341 -16.37 -34.73 1.36
N ARG A 342 -17.29 -35.69 1.26
CA ARG A 342 -17.02 -37.09 1.64
C ARG A 342 -16.43 -37.85 0.46
N ARG A 343 -15.60 -38.86 0.76
CA ARG A 343 -15.09 -39.80 -0.23
C ARG A 343 -16.23 -40.50 -0.95
N LEU A 344 -16.18 -40.50 -2.28
CA LEU A 344 -17.21 -41.02 -3.19
C LEU A 344 -18.61 -40.46 -2.92
N GLY A 345 -18.68 -39.26 -2.32
CA GLY A 345 -19.93 -38.62 -1.89
C GLY A 345 -20.60 -37.79 -2.99
N CYS A 346 -19.90 -37.51 -4.10
CA CYS A 346 -20.47 -36.71 -5.18
C CYS A 346 -21.63 -37.46 -5.84
N THR A 347 -22.51 -36.70 -6.48
CA THR A 347 -23.73 -37.25 -7.13
C THR A 347 -23.87 -36.75 -8.56
N VAL A 348 -24.91 -37.20 -9.26
CA VAL A 348 -25.31 -36.69 -10.57
C VAL A 348 -26.81 -36.42 -10.57
N ASP A 349 -27.28 -35.56 -11.46
CA ASP A 349 -28.71 -35.32 -11.63
C ASP A 349 -29.40 -36.54 -12.27
N MET A 350 -30.20 -37.24 -11.47
CA MET A 350 -30.91 -38.44 -11.91
C MET A 350 -32.00 -38.15 -12.94
N ASN A 351 -32.57 -36.93 -12.98
CA ASN A 351 -33.54 -36.57 -14.02
C ASN A 351 -32.85 -36.43 -15.37
N ILE A 352 -31.66 -35.83 -15.41
CA ILE A 352 -30.83 -35.76 -16.63
C ILE A 352 -30.41 -37.17 -17.05
N ALA A 353 -29.98 -38.02 -16.11
CA ALA A 353 -29.63 -39.40 -16.41
C ALA A 353 -30.80 -40.17 -17.03
N LEU A 354 -32.00 -40.08 -16.46
CA LEU A 354 -33.22 -40.74 -16.96
C LEU A 354 -33.69 -40.20 -18.32
N ALA A 355 -33.45 -38.91 -18.59
CA ALA A 355 -33.74 -38.31 -19.89
C ALA A 355 -32.70 -38.67 -20.97
N THR A 356 -31.48 -39.05 -20.55
CA THR A 356 -30.35 -39.33 -21.46
C THR A 356 -30.26 -40.81 -21.82
N PHE A 357 -30.44 -41.70 -20.84
CA PHE A 357 -30.30 -43.15 -20.99
C PHE A 357 -31.68 -43.81 -20.93
N ILE A 358 -32.36 -43.89 -22.08
CA ILE A 358 -33.73 -44.39 -22.18
C ILE A 358 -33.71 -45.85 -22.68
N PRO A 359 -34.30 -46.81 -21.93
CA PRO A 359 -34.39 -48.19 -22.38
C PRO A 359 -35.37 -48.32 -23.54
N HIS A 360 -35.05 -49.19 -24.50
CA HIS A 360 -35.86 -49.42 -25.69
C HIS A 360 -37.18 -50.15 -25.41
N ASP A 361 -37.24 -50.92 -24.31
CA ASP A 361 -38.45 -51.50 -23.73
C ASP A 361 -38.35 -51.60 -22.20
N ASP A 362 -39.41 -52.06 -21.53
CA ASP A 362 -39.43 -52.23 -20.06
C ASP A 362 -38.90 -53.60 -19.61
N GLY A 363 -38.20 -54.33 -20.50
CA GLY A 363 -37.63 -55.63 -20.24
C GLY A 363 -36.38 -55.56 -19.34
N PRO A 364 -36.10 -56.60 -18.54
CA PRO A 364 -34.90 -56.64 -17.69
C PRO A 364 -33.58 -56.44 -18.46
N ALA A 365 -33.51 -56.92 -19.70
CA ALA A 365 -32.31 -56.78 -20.54
C ALA A 365 -32.07 -55.33 -21.00
N ALA A 366 -33.12 -54.63 -21.43
CA ALA A 366 -33.03 -53.22 -21.85
C ALA A 366 -32.67 -52.28 -20.69
N ILE A 367 -33.21 -52.56 -19.50
CA ILE A 367 -32.87 -51.84 -18.28
C ILE A 367 -31.39 -52.06 -17.91
N GLU A 368 -30.89 -53.29 -17.99
CA GLU A 368 -29.49 -53.60 -17.69
C GLU A 368 -28.51 -52.96 -18.69
N GLU A 369 -28.86 -52.93 -19.97
CA GLU A 369 -28.08 -52.23 -21.00
C GLU A 369 -27.96 -50.73 -20.69
N CYS A 370 -29.06 -50.07 -20.33
CA CYS A 370 -29.05 -48.66 -19.93
C CYS A 370 -28.25 -48.43 -18.65
N CYS A 371 -28.33 -49.34 -17.67
CA CYS A 371 -27.51 -49.28 -16.46
C CYS A 371 -26.01 -49.38 -16.78
N ASN A 372 -25.62 -50.18 -17.78
CA ASN A 372 -24.24 -50.28 -18.24
C ASN A 372 -23.77 -49.01 -18.97
N TRP A 373 -24.60 -48.41 -19.82
CA TRP A 373 -24.27 -47.11 -20.44
C TRP A 373 -24.11 -46.01 -19.40
N PHE A 374 -25.03 -45.94 -18.43
CA PHE A 374 -24.94 -44.99 -17.33
C PHE A 374 -23.67 -45.24 -16.49
N ARG A 375 -23.36 -46.50 -16.15
CA ARG A 375 -22.12 -46.88 -15.45
C ARG A 375 -20.88 -46.35 -16.19
N ASN A 376 -20.75 -46.68 -17.48
CA ASN A 376 -19.63 -46.23 -18.29
C ASN A 376 -19.50 -44.70 -18.29
N ARG A 377 -20.64 -43.97 -18.37
CA ARG A 377 -20.60 -42.51 -18.30
C ARG A 377 -20.15 -41.98 -16.94
N ILE A 378 -20.55 -42.62 -15.83
CA ILE A 378 -20.04 -42.24 -14.51
C ILE A 378 -18.56 -42.56 -14.37
N ASP A 379 -18.09 -43.69 -14.90
CA ASP A 379 -16.67 -44.05 -14.92
C ASP A 379 -15.83 -43.05 -15.73
N GLU A 380 -16.34 -42.59 -16.88
CA GLU A 380 -15.75 -41.50 -17.66
C GLU A 380 -15.66 -40.20 -16.85
N LEU A 381 -16.76 -39.77 -16.24
CA LEU A 381 -16.79 -38.54 -15.41
C LEU A 381 -15.86 -38.64 -14.20
N ASN A 382 -15.79 -39.80 -13.55
CA ASN A 382 -14.85 -40.07 -12.46
C ASN A 382 -13.40 -40.03 -12.96
N SER A 383 -13.14 -40.52 -14.17
CA SER A 383 -11.81 -40.46 -14.81
C SER A 383 -11.41 -39.01 -15.14
N GLU A 384 -12.34 -38.17 -15.61
CA GLU A 384 -12.12 -36.73 -15.80
C GLU A 384 -11.73 -36.04 -14.48
N LYS A 385 -12.41 -36.38 -13.37
CA LYS A 385 -12.06 -35.85 -12.03
C LYS A 385 -10.73 -36.35 -11.52
N HIS A 386 -10.37 -37.60 -11.80
CA HIS A 386 -9.06 -38.13 -11.48
C HIS A 386 -7.95 -37.41 -12.25
N GLN A 387 -8.16 -37.13 -13.55
CA GLN A 387 -7.20 -36.37 -14.36
C GLN A 387 -7.04 -34.93 -13.85
N LEU A 388 -8.14 -34.26 -13.50
CA LEU A 388 -8.10 -32.95 -12.87
C LEU A 388 -7.31 -32.98 -11.54
N MET A 389 -7.51 -34.02 -10.73
CA MET A 389 -6.75 -34.19 -9.48
C MET A 389 -5.26 -34.40 -9.72
N ASN A 390 -4.87 -35.16 -10.75
CA ASN A 390 -3.46 -35.31 -11.13
C ASN A 390 -2.82 -33.95 -11.45
N TYR A 391 -3.53 -33.05 -12.14
CA TYR A 391 -3.03 -31.69 -12.40
C TYR A 391 -2.82 -30.90 -11.10
N HIS A 392 -3.78 -30.95 -10.17
CA HIS A 392 -3.63 -30.29 -8.86
C HIS A 392 -2.48 -30.87 -8.03
N GLN A 393 -2.30 -32.19 -8.06
CA GLN A 393 -1.21 -32.90 -7.40
C GLN A 393 0.16 -32.53 -7.98
N GLU A 394 0.25 -32.35 -9.30
CA GLU A 394 1.46 -31.86 -9.96
C GLU A 394 1.83 -30.46 -9.50
N GLN A 395 0.86 -29.54 -9.44
CA GLN A 395 1.09 -28.19 -8.91
C GLN A 395 1.51 -28.24 -7.43
N ALA A 396 0.85 -29.06 -6.61
CA ALA A 396 1.23 -29.28 -5.22
C ALA A 396 2.69 -29.71 -5.09
N VAL A 397 3.14 -30.70 -5.86
CA VAL A 397 4.53 -31.17 -5.84
C VAL A 397 5.50 -30.06 -6.27
N ASN A 398 5.17 -29.28 -7.29
CA ASN A 398 6.02 -28.18 -7.74
C ASN A 398 6.18 -27.10 -6.67
N CYS A 399 5.09 -26.68 -6.02
CA CYS A 399 5.14 -25.70 -4.93
C CYS A 399 5.88 -26.24 -3.71
N LEU A 400 5.66 -27.50 -3.32
CA LEU A 400 6.38 -28.14 -2.22
C LEU A 400 7.89 -28.14 -2.45
N LEU A 401 8.33 -28.53 -3.66
CA LEU A 401 9.75 -28.57 -4.00
C LEU A 401 10.35 -27.17 -4.13
N GLY A 402 9.59 -26.20 -4.66
CA GLY A 402 10.00 -24.80 -4.68
C GLY A 402 10.26 -24.25 -3.28
N ASN A 403 9.38 -24.57 -2.32
CA ASN A 403 9.55 -24.19 -0.92
C ASN A 403 10.80 -24.85 -0.29
N VAL A 404 10.94 -26.18 -0.41
CA VAL A 404 12.13 -26.89 0.12
C VAL A 404 13.43 -26.35 -0.50
N PHE A 405 13.42 -26.08 -1.81
CA PHE A 405 14.56 -25.47 -2.50
C PHE A 405 14.89 -24.10 -1.91
N TYR A 406 13.91 -23.22 -1.75
CA TYR A 406 14.10 -21.91 -1.15
C TYR A 406 14.66 -22.01 0.28
N GLU A 407 14.01 -22.79 1.16
CA GLU A 407 14.36 -22.83 2.58
C GLU A 407 15.72 -23.48 2.88
N ARG A 408 16.20 -24.38 2.00
CA ARG A 408 17.41 -25.19 2.25
C ARG A 408 18.54 -24.92 1.26
N LEU A 409 18.23 -24.80 -0.04
CA LEU A 409 19.22 -24.82 -1.13
C LEU A 409 19.51 -23.45 -1.73
N ALA A 410 18.51 -22.56 -1.86
CA ALA A 410 18.68 -21.24 -2.47
C ALA A 410 19.68 -20.38 -1.69
N GLY A 411 20.62 -19.72 -2.38
CA GLY A 411 21.67 -18.91 -1.75
C GLY A 411 21.12 -17.76 -0.89
N HIS A 412 20.00 -17.17 -1.32
CA HIS A 412 19.28 -16.09 -0.66
C HIS A 412 18.15 -16.58 0.27
N GLY A 413 18.02 -17.90 0.47
CA GLY A 413 17.02 -18.48 1.36
C GLY A 413 17.50 -18.58 2.82
N PRO A 414 16.61 -18.91 3.77
CA PRO A 414 16.90 -18.90 5.22
C PRO A 414 17.87 -19.98 5.71
N LYS A 415 18.23 -20.98 4.89
CA LYS A 415 19.17 -22.05 5.22
C LYS A 415 18.83 -22.80 6.52
N LEU A 416 17.61 -23.29 6.65
CA LEU A 416 17.07 -23.89 7.90
C LEU A 416 17.77 -25.20 8.36
N GLY A 417 18.77 -25.70 7.63
CA GLY A 417 19.55 -26.89 8.03
C GLY A 417 18.79 -28.21 7.84
N PRO A 418 18.97 -29.21 8.72
CA PRO A 418 18.29 -30.50 8.59
C PRO A 418 16.79 -30.43 8.90
N VAL A 419 16.01 -31.31 8.27
CA VAL A 419 14.58 -31.51 8.56
C VAL A 419 14.43 -32.00 10.00
N THR A 420 13.60 -31.30 10.77
CA THR A 420 13.27 -31.62 12.15
C THR A 420 11.78 -31.36 12.37
N ARG A 421 11.24 -31.75 13.53
CA ARG A 421 9.86 -31.38 13.91
C ARG A 421 9.66 -29.87 14.01
N ARG A 422 10.72 -29.11 14.36
CA ARG A 422 10.70 -27.64 14.42
C ARG A 422 10.79 -27.01 13.03
N TYR A 423 11.61 -27.59 12.16
CA TYR A 423 11.80 -27.18 10.77
C TYR A 423 11.43 -28.34 9.84
N PRO A 424 10.12 -28.60 9.64
CA PRO A 424 9.64 -29.68 8.78
C PRO A 424 10.07 -29.46 7.32
N LEU A 425 9.82 -30.44 6.44
CA LEU A 425 10.11 -30.27 5.01
C LEU A 425 9.32 -29.10 4.42
N VAL A 426 8.07 -28.94 4.85
CA VAL A 426 7.20 -27.84 4.44
C VAL A 426 6.35 -27.38 5.61
N THR A 427 6.00 -26.10 5.60
CA THR A 427 5.13 -25.49 6.61
C THR A 427 3.75 -26.14 6.60
N ARG A 428 3.22 -26.42 7.80
CA ARG A 428 1.85 -26.93 7.97
C ARG A 428 0.84 -25.85 7.60
N TYR A 429 -0.16 -26.21 6.83
CA TYR A 429 -1.24 -25.31 6.42
C TYR A 429 -2.42 -25.31 7.39
N PHE A 430 -2.49 -26.28 8.29
CA PHE A 430 -3.58 -26.36 9.26
C PHE A 430 -3.06 -26.55 10.69
N THR A 431 -3.82 -26.02 11.63
CA THR A 431 -3.66 -26.34 13.05
C THR A 431 -4.15 -27.76 13.33
N PHE A 432 -3.40 -28.50 14.15
CA PHE A 432 -3.78 -29.81 14.68
C PHE A 432 -3.50 -29.82 16.19
N PRO A 433 -4.51 -29.64 17.05
CA PRO A 433 -4.31 -29.45 18.49
C PRO A 433 -4.36 -30.75 19.32
N PHE A 434 -4.51 -31.90 18.66
CA PHE A 434 -4.61 -33.19 19.36
C PHE A 434 -3.25 -33.90 19.42
N GLU A 435 -3.17 -34.95 20.25
CA GLU A 435 -2.02 -35.85 20.23
C GLU A 435 -1.86 -36.49 18.84
N GLU A 436 -0.61 -36.63 18.40
CA GLU A 436 -0.31 -37.24 17.10
C GLU A 436 -0.74 -38.70 17.09
N MET A 437 -1.39 -39.12 15.99
CA MET A 437 -1.86 -40.48 15.79
C MET A 437 -1.45 -40.97 14.40
N ALA A 438 -1.70 -42.25 14.11
CA ALA A 438 -1.56 -42.73 12.73
C ALA A 438 -2.48 -41.92 11.79
N LEU A 439 -2.01 -41.63 10.58
CA LEU A 439 -2.74 -40.82 9.59
C LEU A 439 -4.20 -41.27 9.38
N SER A 440 -4.47 -42.58 9.36
CA SER A 440 -5.83 -43.13 9.22
C SER A 440 -6.76 -42.79 10.39
N ALA A 441 -6.22 -42.73 11.62
CA ALA A 441 -6.98 -42.33 12.79
C ALA A 441 -7.24 -40.82 12.80
N GLU A 442 -6.25 -40.02 12.39
CA GLU A 442 -6.42 -38.57 12.22
C GLU A 442 -7.47 -38.25 11.13
N GLU A 443 -7.41 -38.94 10.00
CA GLU A 443 -8.37 -38.76 8.89
C GLU A 443 -9.81 -39.04 9.32
N SER A 444 -10.05 -40.06 10.16
CA SER A 444 -11.39 -40.33 10.68
C SER A 444 -12.00 -39.15 11.47
N MET A 445 -11.17 -38.25 11.99
CA MET A 445 -11.61 -37.08 12.75
C MET A 445 -12.23 -35.99 11.89
N ILE A 446 -11.98 -35.95 10.58
CA ILE A 446 -12.57 -34.93 9.68
C ILE A 446 -14.10 -35.06 9.58
N HIS A 447 -14.64 -36.22 9.99
CA HIS A 447 -16.07 -36.52 10.04
C HIS A 447 -16.70 -36.27 11.42
N LEU A 448 -15.92 -35.84 12.41
CA LEU A 448 -16.37 -35.56 13.77
C LEU A 448 -16.43 -34.05 13.98
N PRO A 449 -17.62 -33.41 13.94
CA PRO A 449 -17.72 -31.94 13.97
C PRO A 449 -17.06 -31.30 15.21
N ASN A 450 -17.11 -31.97 16.36
CA ASN A 450 -16.50 -31.53 17.62
C ASN A 450 -14.95 -31.61 17.63
N LYS A 451 -14.34 -32.21 16.60
CA LYS A 451 -12.89 -32.21 16.38
C LYS A 451 -12.50 -31.42 15.14
N ALA A 452 -13.23 -31.64 14.04
CA ALA A 452 -13.01 -31.01 12.74
C ALA A 452 -13.09 -29.48 12.77
N CYS A 453 -13.85 -28.89 13.71
CA CYS A 453 -13.91 -27.44 13.90
C CYS A 453 -12.56 -26.85 14.36
N PHE A 454 -11.66 -27.66 14.94
CA PHE A 454 -10.35 -27.22 15.40
C PHE A 454 -9.22 -27.44 14.38
N PHE A 455 -9.55 -27.97 13.20
CA PHE A 455 -8.64 -28.08 12.08
C PHE A 455 -8.70 -26.81 11.24
N MET A 456 -7.99 -25.80 11.72
CA MET A 456 -8.11 -24.43 11.22
C MET A 456 -7.03 -24.12 10.18
N ALA A 457 -7.43 -23.51 9.07
CA ALA A 457 -6.53 -23.13 8.01
C ALA A 457 -5.66 -21.94 8.44
N HIS A 458 -4.37 -22.03 8.16
CA HIS A 458 -3.42 -20.95 8.35
C HIS A 458 -3.54 -19.91 7.25
N ASN A 459 -3.18 -18.66 7.57
CA ASN A 459 -3.15 -17.58 6.60
C ASN A 459 -1.78 -17.50 5.91
N GLY A 460 -1.67 -16.61 4.93
CA GLY A 460 -0.44 -16.35 4.17
C GLY A 460 -0.74 -15.43 3.01
N TRP A 461 0.10 -15.51 1.99
CA TRP A 461 -0.13 -14.82 0.72
C TRP A 461 0.17 -15.75 -0.46
N VAL A 462 -0.39 -15.41 -1.62
CA VAL A 462 -0.28 -16.19 -2.85
C VAL A 462 0.30 -15.27 -3.92
N MET A 463 1.38 -15.71 -4.56
CA MET A 463 2.08 -14.91 -5.57
C MET A 463 1.18 -14.69 -6.79
N GLY A 464 0.86 -13.43 -7.11
CA GLY A 464 0.07 -13.06 -8.29
C GLY A 464 -1.40 -13.47 -8.27
N ASP A 465 -1.98 -13.74 -7.09
CA ASP A 465 -3.41 -14.02 -6.95
C ASP A 465 -4.26 -12.74 -7.09
N ASP A 466 -5.54 -12.91 -7.40
CA ASP A 466 -6.49 -11.82 -7.47
C ASP A 466 -6.77 -11.27 -6.06
N PRO A 467 -6.37 -10.03 -5.72
CA PRO A 467 -6.54 -9.47 -4.39
C PRO A 467 -8.01 -9.24 -4.01
N LEU A 468 -8.94 -9.29 -4.98
CA LEU A 468 -10.38 -9.20 -4.72
C LEU A 468 -11.00 -10.56 -4.34
N ARG A 469 -10.26 -11.65 -4.51
CA ARG A 469 -10.70 -13.01 -4.19
C ARG A 469 -10.04 -13.49 -2.90
N ASN A 470 -10.84 -14.05 -2.01
CA ASN A 470 -10.31 -14.73 -0.84
C ASN A 470 -9.94 -16.18 -1.18
N PHE A 471 -8.64 -16.49 -1.16
CA PHE A 471 -8.11 -17.81 -1.50
C PHE A 471 -8.56 -18.96 -0.59
N ALA A 472 -9.21 -18.70 0.55
CA ALA A 472 -9.77 -19.73 1.43
C ALA A 472 -11.25 -20.04 1.15
N GLU A 473 -11.94 -19.24 0.35
CA GLU A 473 -13.34 -19.46 -0.01
C GLU A 473 -13.51 -20.64 -1.01
N PRO A 474 -14.71 -21.23 -1.10
CA PRO A 474 -15.02 -22.24 -2.10
C PRO A 474 -14.74 -21.74 -3.53
N GLY A 475 -14.17 -22.63 -4.37
CA GLY A 475 -13.75 -22.29 -5.74
C GLY A 475 -12.27 -21.89 -5.86
N SER A 476 -11.55 -21.82 -4.74
CA SER A 476 -10.09 -21.74 -4.70
C SER A 476 -9.47 -23.11 -4.39
N ASP A 477 -8.41 -23.47 -5.11
CA ASP A 477 -7.65 -24.70 -4.89
C ASP A 477 -6.30 -24.45 -4.19
N VAL A 478 -6.02 -23.22 -3.74
CA VAL A 478 -4.70 -22.79 -3.23
C VAL A 478 -4.15 -23.70 -2.13
N TYR A 479 -4.99 -24.09 -1.17
CA TYR A 479 -4.58 -24.99 -0.08
C TYR A 479 -4.27 -26.41 -0.59
N LEU A 480 -5.06 -26.91 -1.55
CA LEU A 480 -4.89 -28.23 -2.12
C LEU A 480 -3.65 -28.31 -3.02
N ARG A 481 -3.41 -27.26 -3.81
CA ARG A 481 -2.27 -27.11 -4.71
C ARG A 481 -1.00 -26.60 -4.02
N ARG A 482 -1.04 -26.36 -2.71
CA ARG A 482 0.11 -25.90 -1.92
C ARG A 482 0.71 -24.58 -2.43
N GLU A 483 -0.11 -23.71 -3.00
CA GLU A 483 0.30 -22.43 -3.60
C GLU A 483 0.50 -21.32 -2.55
N LEU A 484 0.09 -21.55 -1.29
CA LEU A 484 0.15 -20.58 -0.21
C LEU A 484 1.56 -20.47 0.38
N ILE A 485 2.13 -19.26 0.41
CA ILE A 485 3.27 -18.94 1.26
C ILE A 485 2.72 -18.71 2.67
N CYS A 486 2.69 -19.81 3.42
CA CYS A 486 1.93 -19.95 4.65
C CYS A 486 2.68 -19.40 5.87
N TRP A 487 1.96 -18.65 6.71
CA TRP A 487 2.40 -18.26 8.04
C TRP A 487 1.92 -19.31 9.05
N GLY A 488 2.77 -20.30 9.33
CA GLY A 488 2.40 -21.47 10.14
C GLY A 488 2.05 -21.18 11.61
N ASP A 489 2.21 -19.94 12.06
CA ASP A 489 1.85 -19.46 13.39
C ASP A 489 0.49 -18.75 13.44
N SER A 490 -0.16 -18.54 12.29
CA SER A 490 -1.29 -17.62 12.17
C SER A 490 -2.48 -18.27 11.45
N VAL A 491 -3.63 -18.32 12.12
CA VAL A 491 -4.90 -18.86 11.61
C VAL A 491 -5.68 -17.78 10.85
N LYS A 492 -6.22 -18.13 9.67
CA LYS A 492 -7.00 -17.22 8.84
C LYS A 492 -8.42 -17.03 9.38
N LEU A 493 -8.84 -15.76 9.47
CA LEU A 493 -10.15 -15.37 10.01
C LEU A 493 -11.25 -15.40 8.96
N ARG A 494 -12.42 -15.97 9.31
CA ARG A 494 -13.57 -16.20 8.43
C ARG A 494 -14.74 -15.28 8.79
N TYR A 495 -14.75 -14.08 8.23
CA TYR A 495 -15.81 -13.09 8.47
C TYR A 495 -17.15 -13.44 7.81
N GLY A 496 -17.13 -14.07 6.63
CA GLY A 496 -18.30 -14.17 5.76
C GLY A 496 -18.59 -12.86 5.03
N ASN A 497 -19.82 -12.70 4.53
CA ASN A 497 -20.26 -11.54 3.76
C ASN A 497 -20.79 -10.40 4.66
N LYS A 498 -21.26 -10.72 5.86
CA LYS A 498 -21.89 -9.77 6.78
C LYS A 498 -21.70 -10.17 8.24
N PRO A 499 -21.92 -9.26 9.21
CA PRO A 499 -21.73 -9.55 10.63
C PRO A 499 -22.46 -10.80 11.14
N GLU A 500 -23.62 -11.13 10.59
CA GLU A 500 -24.41 -12.29 11.02
C GLU A 500 -23.76 -13.65 10.67
N ASP A 501 -22.82 -13.68 9.71
CA ASP A 501 -22.17 -14.92 9.29
C ASP A 501 -21.11 -15.42 10.30
N CYS A 502 -20.57 -14.51 11.12
CA CYS A 502 -19.69 -14.82 12.25
C CYS A 502 -19.74 -13.71 13.33
N PRO A 503 -20.82 -13.60 14.11
CA PRO A 503 -21.09 -12.45 14.97
C PRO A 503 -19.98 -12.14 15.98
N TYR A 504 -19.38 -13.18 16.58
CA TYR A 504 -18.30 -13.02 17.54
C TYR A 504 -17.08 -12.34 16.91
N LEU A 505 -16.60 -12.85 15.77
CA LEU A 505 -15.42 -12.32 15.08
C LEU A 505 -15.60 -10.84 14.71
N TRP A 506 -16.75 -10.49 14.13
CA TRP A 506 -17.04 -9.10 13.77
C TRP A 506 -17.08 -8.17 15.00
N ALA A 507 -17.68 -8.63 16.11
CA ALA A 507 -17.73 -7.85 17.35
C ALA A 507 -16.34 -7.70 17.99
N HIS A 508 -15.55 -8.78 18.03
CA HIS A 508 -14.19 -8.80 18.55
C HIS A 508 -13.28 -7.85 17.76
N MET A 509 -13.31 -7.95 16.43
CA MET A 509 -12.46 -7.12 15.56
C MET A 509 -12.92 -5.66 15.53
N LYS A 510 -14.23 -5.40 15.58
CA LYS A 510 -14.74 -4.04 15.77
C LYS A 510 -14.23 -3.45 17.09
N LYS A 511 -14.25 -4.23 18.17
CA LYS A 511 -13.76 -3.74 19.47
C LYS A 511 -12.26 -3.46 19.45
N TYR A 512 -11.48 -4.32 18.81
CA TYR A 512 -10.06 -4.09 18.54
C TYR A 512 -9.85 -2.76 17.78
N THR A 513 -10.57 -2.56 16.67
CA THR A 513 -10.50 -1.32 15.90
C THR A 513 -10.89 -0.08 16.71
N GLU A 514 -11.94 -0.17 17.54
CA GLU A 514 -12.38 0.92 18.41
C GLU A 514 -11.33 1.25 19.48
N ILE A 515 -10.68 0.25 20.09
CA ILE A 515 -9.58 0.47 21.04
C ILE A 515 -8.44 1.23 20.35
N THR A 516 -8.03 0.78 19.16
CA THR A 516 -6.98 1.43 18.38
C THR A 516 -7.35 2.88 18.04
N ALA A 517 -8.53 3.12 17.47
CA ALA A 517 -8.98 4.46 17.07
C ALA A 517 -9.22 5.41 18.26
N THR A 518 -9.40 4.88 19.48
CA THR A 518 -9.52 5.70 20.70
C THR A 518 -8.20 6.37 21.05
N TYR A 519 -7.06 5.70 20.84
CA TYR A 519 -5.75 6.17 21.33
C TYR A 519 -4.84 6.69 20.22
N PHE A 520 -4.96 6.20 18.99
CA PHE A 520 -4.09 6.54 17.88
C PHE A 520 -4.80 7.46 16.86
N GLN A 521 -4.04 8.32 16.16
CA GLN A 521 -4.59 9.25 15.17
C GLN A 521 -4.71 8.63 13.77
N GLY A 522 -4.27 7.38 13.62
CA GLY A 522 -4.30 6.67 12.36
C GLY A 522 -3.98 5.19 12.51
N VAL A 523 -4.14 4.47 11.40
CA VAL A 523 -3.85 3.04 11.30
C VAL A 523 -3.05 2.73 10.05
N ARG A 524 -2.18 1.71 10.14
CA ARG A 524 -1.61 1.04 8.97
C ARG A 524 -2.37 -0.27 8.72
N LEU A 525 -2.86 -0.47 7.51
CA LEU A 525 -3.50 -1.71 7.10
C LEU A 525 -2.42 -2.68 6.62
N ASP A 526 -2.10 -3.64 7.48
CA ASP A 526 -1.19 -4.75 7.15
C ASP A 526 -1.81 -5.66 6.08
N ASN A 527 -1.04 -5.98 5.04
CA ASN A 527 -1.48 -6.83 3.94
C ASN A 527 -2.91 -6.51 3.46
N CYS A 528 -3.14 -5.23 3.14
CA CYS A 528 -4.47 -4.69 2.83
C CYS A 528 -5.14 -5.41 1.64
N HIS A 529 -4.33 -5.84 0.66
CA HIS A 529 -4.79 -6.58 -0.50
C HIS A 529 -5.35 -7.98 -0.18
N SER A 530 -5.06 -8.52 1.01
CA SER A 530 -5.63 -9.79 1.46
C SER A 530 -6.84 -9.61 2.40
N THR A 531 -7.19 -8.37 2.75
CA THR A 531 -8.35 -8.07 3.58
C THR A 531 -9.59 -7.87 2.72
N PRO A 532 -10.69 -8.62 2.97
CA PRO A 532 -11.94 -8.40 2.24
C PRO A 532 -12.43 -6.95 2.39
N LEU A 533 -12.74 -6.30 1.26
CA LEU A 533 -13.08 -4.88 1.22
C LEU A 533 -14.22 -4.51 2.17
N HIS A 534 -15.31 -5.30 2.22
CA HIS A 534 -16.45 -5.01 3.08
C HIS A 534 -16.12 -5.10 4.58
N VAL A 535 -15.16 -5.95 4.96
CA VAL A 535 -14.66 -6.03 6.34
C VAL A 535 -13.87 -4.75 6.65
N ALA A 536 -12.91 -4.40 5.80
CA ALA A 536 -12.11 -3.19 6.00
C ALA A 536 -12.97 -1.91 6.00
N GLU A 537 -13.96 -1.80 5.11
CA GLU A 537 -14.92 -0.69 5.10
C GLU A 537 -15.65 -0.56 6.45
N TYR A 538 -16.20 -1.67 6.96
CA TYR A 538 -16.93 -1.66 8.23
C TYR A 538 -16.03 -1.28 9.42
N MET A 539 -14.81 -1.82 9.48
CA MET A 539 -13.86 -1.52 10.55
C MET A 539 -13.39 -0.05 10.49
N LEU A 540 -13.03 0.45 9.30
CA LEU A 540 -12.61 1.84 9.13
C LEU A 540 -13.75 2.83 9.37
N ASP A 541 -14.99 2.48 9.04
CA ASP A 541 -16.15 3.30 9.37
C ASP A 541 -16.39 3.34 10.89
N ALA A 542 -16.14 2.24 11.61
CA ALA A 542 -16.15 2.24 13.08
C ALA A 542 -15.02 3.10 13.66
N ALA A 543 -13.81 3.02 13.11
CA ALA A 543 -12.67 3.85 13.52
C ALA A 543 -12.94 5.34 13.29
N ARG A 544 -13.46 5.72 12.10
CA ARG A 544 -13.75 7.12 11.74
C ARG A 544 -14.87 7.76 12.56
N LYS A 545 -15.76 6.97 13.16
CA LYS A 545 -16.74 7.49 14.12
C LYS A 545 -16.08 8.02 15.40
N LEU A 546 -14.97 7.39 15.83
CA LEU A 546 -14.20 7.82 16.99
C LEU A 546 -13.13 8.86 16.61
N GLN A 547 -12.54 8.71 15.43
CA GLN A 547 -11.50 9.58 14.89
C GLN A 547 -11.87 10.07 13.48
N PRO A 548 -12.64 11.17 13.34
CA PRO A 548 -13.10 11.63 12.02
C PRO A 548 -11.98 11.90 11.01
N ASN A 549 -10.83 12.40 11.49
CA ASN A 549 -9.63 12.65 10.71
C ASN A 549 -8.62 11.48 10.76
N LEU A 550 -9.10 10.24 10.82
CA LEU A 550 -8.24 9.06 10.88
C LEU A 550 -7.29 9.02 9.66
N TYR A 551 -5.99 9.05 9.93
CA TYR A 551 -4.98 8.81 8.90
C TYR A 551 -4.89 7.32 8.58
N VAL A 552 -5.09 6.93 7.34
CA VAL A 552 -5.05 5.51 6.93
C VAL A 552 -3.90 5.30 5.97
N VAL A 553 -2.94 4.48 6.38
CA VAL A 553 -1.84 4.01 5.54
C VAL A 553 -2.11 2.57 5.13
N ALA A 554 -1.78 2.18 3.90
CA ALA A 554 -1.92 0.79 3.48
C ALA A 554 -0.67 0.26 2.79
N GLU A 555 -0.33 -0.98 3.15
CA GLU A 555 0.54 -1.83 2.34
C GLU A 555 -0.30 -2.50 1.26
N LEU A 556 -0.18 -1.99 0.03
CA LEU A 556 -1.02 -2.38 -1.10
C LEU A 556 -0.15 -2.52 -2.36
N PHE A 557 0.01 -3.77 -2.80
CA PHE A 557 0.87 -4.15 -3.92
C PHE A 557 0.12 -5.04 -4.91
N THR A 558 -0.94 -4.52 -5.54
CA THR A 558 -1.71 -5.33 -6.50
C THR A 558 -1.01 -5.48 -7.86
N GLY A 559 0.04 -4.69 -8.10
CA GLY A 559 0.71 -4.60 -9.40
C GLY A 559 -0.11 -3.87 -10.48
N ASN A 560 -1.29 -3.35 -10.14
CA ASN A 560 -2.18 -2.65 -11.05
C ASN A 560 -2.80 -1.41 -10.38
N GLU A 561 -2.50 -0.22 -10.89
CA GLU A 561 -2.97 1.05 -10.34
C GLU A 561 -4.51 1.19 -10.32
N GLU A 562 -5.22 0.62 -11.31
CA GLU A 562 -6.68 0.62 -11.29
C GLU A 562 -7.25 -0.26 -10.17
N LEU A 563 -6.60 -1.39 -9.86
CA LEU A 563 -6.98 -2.24 -8.74
C LEU A 563 -6.65 -1.57 -7.41
N ASP A 564 -5.48 -0.95 -7.29
CA ASP A 564 -5.11 -0.16 -6.12
C ASP A 564 -6.17 0.93 -5.84
N ASN A 565 -6.62 1.62 -6.90
CA ASN A 565 -7.65 2.65 -6.78
C ASN A 565 -8.98 2.13 -6.24
N ILE A 566 -9.37 0.87 -6.49
CA ILE A 566 -10.58 0.28 -5.87
C ILE A 566 -10.45 0.29 -4.35
N PHE A 567 -9.30 -0.12 -3.81
CA PHE A 567 -9.05 -0.12 -2.37
C PHE A 567 -8.95 1.31 -1.84
N VAL A 568 -8.15 2.17 -2.49
CA VAL A 568 -7.96 3.56 -2.05
C VAL A 568 -9.28 4.31 -1.98
N THR A 569 -10.09 4.22 -3.05
CA THR A 569 -11.37 4.92 -3.13
C THR A 569 -12.36 4.39 -2.12
N ARG A 570 -12.57 3.08 -2.01
CA ARG A 570 -13.60 2.49 -1.13
C ARG A 570 -13.25 2.60 0.35
N LEU A 571 -11.99 2.36 0.68
CA LEU A 571 -11.50 2.38 2.05
C LEU A 571 -11.16 3.80 2.52
N GLY A 572 -11.01 4.77 1.61
CA GLY A 572 -10.57 6.13 1.92
C GLY A 572 -9.14 6.15 2.46
N ILE A 573 -8.24 5.42 1.81
CA ILE A 573 -6.83 5.35 2.21
C ILE A 573 -6.18 6.71 1.99
N SER A 574 -5.53 7.23 3.03
CA SER A 574 -4.83 8.51 2.99
C SER A 574 -3.50 8.40 2.26
N SER A 575 -2.73 7.33 2.49
CA SER A 575 -1.42 7.14 1.85
C SER A 575 -1.13 5.68 1.53
N LEU A 576 -0.52 5.43 0.38
CA LEU A 576 0.04 4.12 0.04
C LEU A 576 1.52 4.08 0.35
N ILE A 577 1.97 2.98 0.96
CA ILE A 577 3.40 2.75 1.19
C ILE A 577 4.11 2.55 -0.15
N ARG A 578 5.24 3.23 -0.32
CA ARG A 578 6.18 3.06 -1.43
C ARG A 578 7.56 2.83 -0.83
N GLU A 579 8.36 1.95 -1.43
CA GLU A 579 9.62 1.50 -0.83
C GLU A 579 10.80 1.90 -1.72
N ALA A 580 11.73 2.69 -1.17
CA ALA A 580 12.97 3.04 -1.86
C ALA A 580 13.86 1.81 -2.11
N MET A 581 13.78 0.80 -1.25
CA MET A 581 14.48 -0.48 -1.40
C MET A 581 14.08 -1.26 -2.66
N SER A 582 12.94 -0.93 -3.29
CA SER A 582 12.57 -1.51 -4.59
C SER A 582 13.45 -1.03 -5.76
N ALA A 583 14.16 0.10 -5.58
CA ALA A 583 15.13 0.58 -6.55
C ALA A 583 16.42 -0.24 -6.50
N TYR A 584 16.83 -0.79 -7.64
CA TYR A 584 18.07 -1.56 -7.80
C TYR A 584 19.29 -0.69 -8.12
N ASN A 585 19.09 0.59 -8.48
CA ASN A 585 20.14 1.59 -8.70
C ASN A 585 19.62 3.01 -8.43
N SER A 586 20.52 4.00 -8.50
CA SER A 586 20.25 5.42 -8.28
C SER A 586 19.20 6.01 -9.25
N HIS A 587 19.22 5.58 -10.52
CA HIS A 587 18.28 6.03 -11.54
C HIS A 587 16.85 5.63 -11.15
N GLU A 588 16.62 4.36 -10.80
CA GLU A 588 15.29 3.90 -10.40
C GLU A 588 14.80 4.61 -9.15
N GLU A 589 15.68 4.90 -8.19
CA GLU A 589 15.33 5.67 -6.99
C GLU A 589 14.90 7.10 -7.36
N GLY A 590 15.63 7.77 -8.26
CA GLY A 590 15.25 9.05 -8.84
C GLY A 590 13.92 9.00 -9.61
N ARG A 591 13.65 7.93 -10.35
CA ARG A 591 12.38 7.72 -11.07
C ARG A 591 11.19 7.59 -10.11
N LEU A 592 11.39 6.93 -8.95
CA LEU A 592 10.37 6.85 -7.90
C LEU A 592 10.09 8.24 -7.32
N VAL A 593 11.12 9.05 -7.07
CA VAL A 593 10.94 10.46 -6.67
C VAL A 593 10.20 11.25 -7.73
N TYR A 594 10.54 11.11 -9.02
CA TYR A 594 9.82 11.84 -10.08
C TYR A 594 8.33 11.47 -10.12
N ARG A 595 7.98 10.19 -9.93
CA ARG A 595 6.59 9.73 -9.96
C ARG A 595 5.77 10.20 -8.77
N TYR A 596 6.35 10.19 -7.57
CA TYR A 596 5.63 10.49 -6.33
C TYR A 596 5.95 11.88 -5.75
N GLY A 597 6.86 12.62 -6.38
CA GLY A 597 7.48 13.81 -5.82
C GLY A 597 6.76 15.12 -6.09
N GLY A 598 5.62 15.12 -6.78
CA GLY A 598 4.80 16.31 -6.99
C GLY A 598 4.71 16.75 -8.45
N GLU A 599 4.36 18.01 -8.67
CA GLU A 599 4.17 18.58 -10.00
C GLU A 599 5.53 18.85 -10.68
N PRO A 600 5.67 18.73 -12.01
CA PRO A 600 6.89 19.16 -12.68
C PRO A 600 7.22 20.65 -12.43
N VAL A 601 8.51 20.99 -12.29
CA VAL A 601 8.95 22.40 -12.23
C VAL A 601 8.48 23.16 -13.47
N GLY A 602 7.85 24.31 -13.26
CA GLY A 602 7.28 25.11 -14.34
C GLY A 602 5.87 24.70 -14.77
N SER A 603 5.18 23.86 -14.00
CA SER A 603 3.76 23.52 -14.26
C SER A 603 2.87 24.76 -14.35
N PHE A 604 1.90 24.73 -15.25
CA PHE A 604 0.94 25.83 -15.45
C PHE A 604 0.12 26.11 -14.19
N VAL A 605 -0.05 27.39 -13.87
CA VAL A 605 -0.87 27.84 -12.75
C VAL A 605 -2.31 27.37 -12.92
N GLN A 606 -2.84 26.75 -11.87
CA GLN A 606 -4.15 26.14 -11.88
C GLN A 606 -5.20 27.11 -11.29
N PRO A 607 -6.33 27.37 -11.98
CA PRO A 607 -7.36 28.26 -11.47
C PRO A 607 -8.12 27.64 -10.28
N CYS A 608 -8.68 28.49 -9.41
CA CYS A 608 -9.43 28.04 -8.22
C CYS A 608 -10.69 27.25 -8.59
N LEU A 609 -11.35 27.63 -9.69
CA LEU A 609 -12.42 26.89 -10.35
C LEU A 609 -11.82 26.10 -11.50
N ARG A 610 -11.85 24.76 -11.42
CA ARG A 610 -11.32 23.89 -12.47
C ARG A 610 -12.02 22.52 -12.48
N PRO A 611 -11.90 21.74 -13.56
CA PRO A 611 -12.33 20.36 -13.57
C PRO A 611 -11.69 19.54 -12.43
N LEU A 612 -12.44 18.59 -11.90
CA LEU A 612 -11.94 17.55 -11.03
C LEU A 612 -11.21 16.52 -11.90
N MET A 613 -9.90 16.41 -11.74
CA MET A 613 -9.08 15.46 -12.47
C MET A 613 -8.79 14.22 -11.62
N PRO A 614 -8.61 13.03 -12.24
CA PRO A 614 -8.10 11.86 -11.54
C PRO A 614 -6.77 12.18 -10.84
N ALA A 615 -6.61 11.67 -9.63
CA ALA A 615 -5.41 11.84 -8.82
C ALA A 615 -4.65 10.53 -8.68
N ILE A 616 -3.35 10.62 -8.42
CA ILE A 616 -2.54 9.49 -7.95
C ILE A 616 -2.71 9.39 -6.43
N ALA A 617 -2.72 8.17 -5.90
CA ALA A 617 -2.75 7.97 -4.45
C ALA A 617 -1.53 8.64 -3.80
N HIS A 618 -1.75 9.45 -2.77
CA HIS A 618 -0.68 10.08 -2.01
C HIS A 618 0.26 9.00 -1.44
N ALA A 619 1.56 9.26 -1.46
CA ALA A 619 2.58 8.30 -1.08
C ALA A 619 3.06 8.53 0.36
N LEU A 620 3.31 7.45 1.09
CA LEU A 620 4.24 7.41 2.21
C LEU A 620 5.50 6.71 1.70
N PHE A 621 6.51 7.51 1.34
CA PHE A 621 7.72 7.01 0.72
C PHE A 621 8.74 6.62 1.79
N MET A 622 8.91 5.31 1.98
CA MET A 622 9.74 4.73 3.01
C MET A 622 11.16 4.51 2.48
N ASP A 623 12.18 5.00 3.19
CA ASP A 623 13.58 4.63 2.95
C ASP A 623 13.74 3.11 3.06
N ILE A 624 13.11 2.55 4.10
CA ILE A 624 13.04 1.13 4.40
C ILE A 624 11.77 0.81 5.20
N THR A 625 11.09 -0.27 4.82
CA THR A 625 10.04 -0.89 5.65
C THR A 625 10.61 -1.96 6.56
N HIS A 626 9.87 -2.36 7.59
CA HIS A 626 10.35 -3.34 8.56
C HIS A 626 10.41 -4.77 8.00
N ASP A 627 9.87 -5.01 6.81
CA ASP A 627 9.92 -6.30 6.10
C ASP A 627 11.08 -6.39 5.10
N ASN A 628 11.69 -5.25 4.72
CA ASN A 628 12.82 -5.26 3.80
C ASN A 628 14.06 -5.90 4.44
N GLU A 629 14.89 -6.49 3.58
CA GLU A 629 16.22 -6.94 3.95
C GLU A 629 17.14 -5.75 4.31
N CYS A 630 18.24 -6.01 5.01
CA CYS A 630 19.12 -4.96 5.50
C CYS A 630 19.78 -4.17 4.33
N PRO A 631 19.61 -2.84 4.25
CA PRO A 631 20.18 -2.03 3.16
C PRO A 631 21.70 -2.10 3.10
N ILE A 632 22.36 -2.29 4.25
CA ILE A 632 23.82 -2.41 4.32
C ILE A 632 24.32 -3.67 3.60
N VAL A 633 23.51 -4.74 3.59
CA VAL A 633 23.82 -6.01 2.92
C VAL A 633 23.54 -5.91 1.41
N HIS A 634 22.43 -5.28 1.03
CA HIS A 634 22.03 -5.15 -0.39
C HIS A 634 22.76 -4.05 -1.15
N ARG A 635 23.12 -2.97 -0.44
CA ARG A 635 23.75 -1.77 -1.00
C ARG A 635 25.09 -1.54 -0.32
N SER A 636 25.14 -0.55 0.58
CA SER A 636 26.25 -0.31 1.49
C SER A 636 25.81 0.57 2.65
N ALA A 637 26.58 0.61 3.73
CA ALA A 637 26.35 1.56 4.83
C ALA A 637 26.52 3.04 4.41
N TYR A 638 27.21 3.30 3.30
CA TYR A 638 27.41 4.65 2.76
C TYR A 638 26.17 5.18 2.03
N ASP A 639 25.26 4.29 1.63
CA ASP A 639 24.07 4.66 0.86
C ASP A 639 22.96 5.29 1.70
N ALA A 640 22.96 5.07 3.01
CA ALA A 640 21.86 5.49 3.88
C ALA A 640 21.60 7.00 3.83
N LEU A 641 22.68 7.81 3.85
CA LEU A 641 22.62 9.26 3.78
C LEU A 641 22.10 9.81 2.43
N PRO A 642 22.67 9.44 1.27
CA PRO A 642 22.20 9.94 -0.02
C PRO A 642 20.78 9.45 -0.34
N SER A 643 20.48 8.18 -0.10
CA SER A 643 19.16 7.60 -0.43
C SER A 643 18.06 8.24 0.39
N THR A 644 18.28 8.48 1.68
CA THR A 644 17.27 9.20 2.47
C THR A 644 17.07 10.66 2.07
N THR A 645 18.14 11.31 1.59
CA THR A 645 18.03 12.67 1.06
C THR A 645 17.17 12.68 -0.21
N ILE A 646 17.40 11.72 -1.11
CA ILE A 646 16.62 11.57 -2.35
C ILE A 646 15.13 11.37 -2.01
N VAL A 647 14.82 10.43 -1.11
CA VAL A 647 13.44 10.16 -0.65
C VAL A 647 12.80 11.40 -0.02
N SER A 648 13.51 12.09 0.87
CA SER A 648 13.00 13.27 1.57
C SER A 648 12.83 14.50 0.68
N MET A 649 13.38 14.49 -0.53
CA MET A 649 13.17 15.53 -1.54
C MET A 649 11.93 15.28 -2.42
N ALA A 650 11.21 14.17 -2.23
CA ALA A 650 9.86 14.02 -2.79
C ALA A 650 8.85 14.93 -2.06
N CYS A 651 7.87 15.49 -2.79
CA CYS A 651 6.71 16.19 -2.21
C CYS A 651 5.59 15.20 -1.82
N CYS A 652 5.88 14.34 -0.85
CA CYS A 652 4.92 13.42 -0.24
C CYS A 652 5.38 13.10 1.19
N ALA A 653 4.58 12.38 1.98
CA ALA A 653 5.06 11.87 3.25
C ALA A 653 6.30 10.98 3.08
N SER A 654 7.25 11.07 4.01
CA SER A 654 8.44 10.21 4.06
C SER A 654 8.45 9.36 5.32
N GLY A 655 9.20 8.26 5.31
CA GLY A 655 9.40 7.49 6.53
C GLY A 655 10.54 6.50 6.50
N SER A 656 10.82 5.90 7.66
CA SER A 656 11.89 4.93 7.84
C SER A 656 11.57 3.96 8.97
N THR A 657 12.29 2.85 9.03
CA THR A 657 12.21 1.89 10.15
C THR A 657 13.38 2.10 11.10
N ARG A 658 13.09 2.12 12.40
CA ARG A 658 14.08 2.26 13.46
C ARG A 658 15.20 1.23 13.32
N GLY A 659 16.46 1.68 13.32
CA GLY A 659 17.64 0.87 13.00
C GLY A 659 18.32 1.30 11.71
N TYR A 660 17.61 1.92 10.77
CA TYR A 660 18.20 2.48 9.55
C TYR A 660 19.13 3.64 9.85
N ASP A 661 18.65 4.63 10.63
CA ASP A 661 19.41 5.82 10.97
C ASP A 661 20.65 5.49 11.82
N GLU A 662 20.58 4.42 12.62
CA GLU A 662 21.69 3.90 13.43
C GLU A 662 22.67 3.03 12.63
N LEU A 663 22.34 2.67 11.38
CA LEU A 663 23.09 1.73 10.55
C LEU A 663 23.21 0.33 11.18
N VAL A 664 22.08 -0.26 11.57
CA VAL A 664 22.03 -1.66 12.04
C VAL A 664 22.33 -2.62 10.88
N PRO A 665 23.39 -3.46 10.95
CA PRO A 665 23.90 -4.23 9.80
C PRO A 665 23.21 -5.60 9.61
N HIS A 666 21.98 -5.74 10.08
CA HIS A 666 21.17 -6.94 9.89
C HIS A 666 19.68 -6.57 9.90
N GLN A 667 18.84 -7.41 9.29
CA GLN A 667 17.40 -7.21 9.33
C GLN A 667 16.88 -7.39 10.76
N ILE A 668 16.08 -6.44 11.24
CA ILE A 668 15.43 -6.51 12.54
C ILE A 668 14.17 -7.34 12.37
N SER A 669 14.27 -8.64 12.63
CA SER A 669 13.19 -9.59 12.36
C SER A 669 11.95 -9.34 13.22
N VAL A 670 10.79 -9.20 12.58
CA VAL A 670 9.48 -9.14 13.26
C VAL A 670 9.17 -10.38 14.09
N VAL A 671 9.83 -11.51 13.81
CA VAL A 671 9.65 -12.78 14.54
C VAL A 671 10.74 -12.98 15.59
N SER A 672 12.01 -12.98 15.19
CA SER A 672 13.09 -13.48 16.05
C SER A 672 13.83 -12.41 16.86
N GLU A 673 13.58 -11.11 16.64
CA GLU A 673 14.22 -10.07 17.43
C GLU A 673 13.57 -9.94 18.82
N GLU A 674 14.36 -10.07 19.87
CA GLU A 674 13.93 -9.96 21.27
C GLU A 674 14.69 -8.86 22.03
N ARG A 675 15.65 -8.20 21.37
CA ARG A 675 16.44 -7.12 21.96
C ARG A 675 15.67 -5.81 21.91
N PHE A 676 16.05 -4.88 22.77
CA PHE A 676 15.41 -3.58 22.83
C PHE A 676 16.12 -2.53 21.98
N TYR A 677 15.36 -1.57 21.48
CA TYR A 677 15.92 -0.38 20.86
C TYR A 677 16.77 0.41 21.85
N THR A 678 17.82 1.03 21.33
CA THR A 678 18.70 1.93 22.07
C THR A 678 17.97 3.18 22.54
N LYS A 679 18.41 3.71 23.68
CA LYS A 679 17.86 4.92 24.31
C LYS A 679 18.57 6.18 23.82
N TRP A 680 17.90 7.32 23.89
CA TRP A 680 18.54 8.60 23.66
C TRP A 680 19.42 9.03 24.85
N ASN A 681 20.70 9.27 24.60
CA ASN A 681 21.61 9.83 25.60
C ASN A 681 22.66 10.73 24.93
N PRO A 682 22.55 12.06 25.02
CA PRO A 682 23.49 12.99 24.39
C PRO A 682 24.96 12.76 24.78
N GLY A 683 25.22 12.27 26.00
CA GLY A 683 26.56 12.02 26.52
C GLY A 683 27.13 10.63 26.19
N ALA A 684 26.42 9.81 25.40
CA ALA A 684 26.88 8.47 25.06
C ALA A 684 28.17 8.47 24.24
N SER A 685 29.11 7.59 24.62
CA SER A 685 30.28 7.27 23.80
C SER A 685 29.86 6.45 22.57
N PRO A 686 30.53 6.58 21.41
CA PRO A 686 30.31 5.71 20.24
C PRO A 686 30.44 4.20 20.52
N SER A 687 31.10 3.82 21.62
CA SER A 687 31.26 2.42 22.03
C SER A 687 30.09 1.89 22.89
N ASN A 688 29.14 2.74 23.27
CA ASN A 688 27.98 2.32 24.06
C ASN A 688 26.95 1.64 23.14
N THR A 689 26.56 0.40 23.48
CA THR A 689 25.63 -0.40 22.68
C THR A 689 24.16 -0.20 23.06
N GLY A 690 23.87 0.38 24.23
CA GLY A 690 22.51 0.61 24.72
C GLY A 690 21.95 2.00 24.48
N ASP A 691 22.81 2.94 24.06
CA ASP A 691 22.48 4.36 23.91
C ASP A 691 22.92 4.90 22.55
N VAL A 692 22.20 5.91 22.06
CA VAL A 692 22.51 6.64 20.82
C VAL A 692 22.41 8.15 21.01
N ASN A 693 23.10 8.88 20.14
CA ASN A 693 23.06 10.34 20.04
C ASN A 693 23.24 10.79 18.58
N PHE A 694 23.41 12.09 18.37
CA PHE A 694 23.65 12.66 17.04
C PHE A 694 24.88 12.10 16.30
N GLN A 695 25.84 11.52 17.01
CA GLN A 695 27.02 10.90 16.40
C GLN A 695 26.79 9.43 16.03
N SER A 696 25.61 8.86 16.26
CA SER A 696 25.28 7.47 15.91
C SER A 696 24.73 7.40 14.48
N GLY A 697 25.42 6.67 13.60
CA GLY A 697 25.02 6.49 12.21
C GLY A 697 24.81 7.82 11.46
N ILE A 698 23.62 8.00 10.90
CA ILE A 698 23.21 9.20 10.16
C ILE A 698 22.24 10.11 10.94
N ILE A 699 22.03 9.89 12.25
CA ILE A 699 21.00 10.59 13.04
C ILE A 699 21.09 12.12 12.93
N ALA A 700 22.28 12.71 13.01
CA ALA A 700 22.44 14.17 12.84
C ALA A 700 21.96 14.66 11.47
N ALA A 701 22.33 13.95 10.40
CA ALA A 701 21.89 14.28 9.06
C ALA A 701 20.38 14.05 8.86
N ARG A 702 19.84 12.97 9.43
CA ARG A 702 18.40 12.71 9.44
C ARG A 702 17.62 13.88 10.05
N CYS A 703 18.09 14.41 11.18
CA CYS A 703 17.47 15.57 11.82
C CYS A 703 17.40 16.78 10.89
N ALA A 704 18.51 17.12 10.23
CA ALA A 704 18.58 18.23 9.28
C ALA A 704 17.66 18.00 8.07
N ILE A 705 17.68 16.79 7.50
CA ILE A 705 16.89 16.42 6.32
C ILE A 705 15.39 16.43 6.63
N ASN A 706 14.96 15.88 7.77
CA ASN A 706 13.56 15.87 8.18
C ASN A 706 13.03 17.29 8.40
N LYS A 707 13.81 18.16 9.06
CA LYS A 707 13.45 19.57 9.25
C LYS A 707 13.32 20.30 7.92
N LEU A 708 14.25 20.08 7.00
CA LEU A 708 14.20 20.65 5.67
C LEU A 708 12.95 20.16 4.92
N HIS A 709 12.69 18.86 4.89
CA HIS A 709 11.50 18.28 4.25
C HIS A 709 10.20 18.93 4.76
N GLN A 710 10.07 19.04 6.09
CA GLN A 710 8.92 19.69 6.74
C GLN A 710 8.82 21.17 6.36
N GLU A 711 9.93 21.91 6.35
CA GLU A 711 9.98 23.31 5.93
C GLU A 711 9.51 23.48 4.48
N LEU A 712 10.02 22.63 3.57
CA LEU A 712 9.70 22.68 2.15
C LEU A 712 8.22 22.37 1.89
N GLY A 713 7.67 21.35 2.54
CA GLY A 713 6.23 21.06 2.47
C GLY A 713 5.39 22.23 2.99
N ALA A 714 5.72 22.77 4.17
CA ALA A 714 4.96 23.86 4.78
C ALA A 714 5.02 25.18 4.00
N LYS A 715 6.14 25.44 3.29
CA LYS A 715 6.33 26.64 2.44
C LYS A 715 5.91 26.44 0.98
N GLY A 716 5.27 25.32 0.65
CA GLY A 716 4.70 25.08 -0.67
C GLY A 716 5.73 24.87 -1.77
N PHE A 717 6.82 24.16 -1.48
CA PHE A 717 7.78 23.67 -2.49
C PHE A 717 7.23 22.40 -3.15
N ILE A 718 6.15 22.56 -3.90
CA ILE A 718 5.32 21.46 -4.45
C ILE A 718 5.76 20.96 -5.82
N GLN A 719 6.71 21.66 -6.47
CA GLN A 719 7.20 21.27 -7.78
C GLN A 719 8.53 20.53 -7.68
N VAL A 720 8.70 19.44 -8.43
CA VAL A 720 9.89 18.60 -8.44
C VAL A 720 10.48 18.42 -9.83
N TYR A 721 11.81 18.41 -9.89
CA TYR A 721 12.61 18.03 -11.04
C TYR A 721 13.72 17.09 -10.57
N VAL A 722 13.92 16.00 -11.29
CA VAL A 722 14.93 14.99 -10.98
C VAL A 722 15.88 14.89 -12.16
N ASP A 723 17.17 14.98 -11.89
CA ASP A 723 18.23 14.93 -12.88
C ASP A 723 19.25 13.83 -12.50
N GLN A 724 19.54 12.96 -13.45
CA GLN A 724 20.59 11.96 -13.30
C GLN A 724 21.89 12.57 -13.83
N VAL A 725 22.66 13.16 -12.92
CA VAL A 725 23.90 13.89 -13.25
C VAL A 725 24.99 12.93 -13.74
N ASP A 726 25.10 11.76 -13.11
CA ASP A 726 26.00 10.66 -13.50
C ASP A 726 25.45 9.33 -12.95
N GLU A 727 26.06 8.16 -13.27
CA GLU A 727 25.61 6.82 -12.82
C GLU A 727 25.27 6.76 -11.33
N ASP A 728 26.06 7.39 -10.45
CA ASP A 728 25.86 7.34 -9.00
C ASP A 728 25.38 8.68 -8.40
N ILE A 729 25.11 9.71 -9.22
CA ILE A 729 24.78 11.07 -8.76
C ILE A 729 23.39 11.47 -9.24
N VAL A 730 22.51 11.74 -8.28
CA VAL A 730 21.13 12.20 -8.52
C VAL A 730 20.99 13.60 -7.94
N ALA A 731 20.48 14.53 -8.74
CA ALA A 731 20.08 15.85 -8.27
C ALA A 731 18.56 15.95 -8.24
N VAL A 732 17.99 16.33 -7.09
CA VAL A 732 16.55 16.55 -6.92
C VAL A 732 16.32 18.02 -6.58
N THR A 733 15.54 18.71 -7.40
CA THR A 733 15.12 20.09 -7.18
C THR A 733 13.68 20.12 -6.68
N ARG A 734 13.45 20.75 -5.53
CA ARG A 734 12.11 21.19 -5.11
C ARG A 734 11.96 22.68 -5.34
N HIS A 735 10.88 23.13 -5.98
CA HIS A 735 10.61 24.53 -6.31
C HIS A 735 9.29 24.99 -5.70
N SER A 736 9.27 26.21 -5.15
CA SER A 736 8.04 26.88 -4.72
C SER A 736 7.55 27.85 -5.82
N PRO A 737 6.42 27.56 -6.49
CA PRO A 737 5.86 28.47 -7.51
C PRO A 737 5.30 29.77 -6.92
N SER A 738 5.22 29.88 -5.58
CA SER A 738 4.69 31.07 -4.91
C SER A 738 5.75 32.13 -4.66
N ILE A 739 6.95 31.72 -4.24
CA ILE A 739 8.07 32.63 -3.91
C ILE A 739 9.25 32.50 -4.89
N HIS A 740 9.16 31.58 -5.86
CA HIS A 740 10.18 31.28 -6.86
C HIS A 740 11.58 31.02 -6.27
N GLN A 741 11.60 30.29 -5.16
CA GLN A 741 12.82 29.71 -4.61
C GLN A 741 12.87 28.22 -4.93
N SER A 742 14.07 27.71 -5.14
CA SER A 742 14.36 26.30 -5.34
C SER A 742 15.30 25.80 -4.25
N VAL A 743 15.17 24.53 -3.90
CA VAL A 743 16.16 23.79 -3.12
C VAL A 743 16.64 22.61 -3.96
N VAL A 744 17.95 22.57 -4.21
CA VAL A 744 18.60 21.58 -5.08
C VAL A 744 19.47 20.68 -4.22
N ALA A 745 19.07 19.42 -4.04
CA ALA A 745 19.85 18.41 -3.35
C ALA A 745 20.61 17.56 -4.36
N VAL A 746 21.94 17.48 -4.20
CA VAL A 746 22.82 16.64 -5.01
C VAL A 746 23.32 15.51 -4.11
N SER A 747 22.93 14.28 -4.45
CA SER A 747 23.20 13.08 -3.69
C SER A 747 24.10 12.15 -4.49
N ARG A 748 25.28 11.85 -3.96
CA ARG A 748 26.15 10.81 -4.51
C ARG A 748 25.93 9.50 -3.78
N THR A 749 25.14 8.63 -4.39
CA THR A 749 24.70 7.33 -3.88
C THR A 749 25.86 6.34 -3.75
N ALA A 750 25.63 5.26 -3.02
CA ALA A 750 26.58 4.18 -2.81
C ALA A 750 25.90 2.80 -2.80
N PHE A 751 25.19 2.47 -3.88
CA PHE A 751 24.51 1.18 -4.08
C PHE A 751 25.46 -0.03 -4.03
N ARG A 752 26.77 0.21 -4.09
CA ARG A 752 27.83 -0.79 -3.90
C ARG A 752 28.80 -0.30 -2.82
N ASN A 753 29.46 -1.21 -2.09
CA ASN A 753 30.42 -0.81 -1.07
C ASN A 753 31.66 -0.10 -1.69
N PRO A 754 31.93 1.19 -1.36
CA PRO A 754 33.03 1.94 -1.97
C PRO A 754 34.43 1.38 -1.68
N LYS A 755 34.59 0.50 -0.68
CA LYS A 755 35.87 -0.15 -0.38
C LYS A 755 36.19 -1.33 -1.29
N THR A 756 35.17 -1.94 -1.89
CA THR A 756 35.29 -3.16 -2.69
C THR A 756 34.87 -2.96 -4.14
N SER A 757 34.30 -1.80 -4.46
CA SER A 757 33.76 -1.47 -5.78
C SER A 757 34.34 -0.17 -6.29
N PHE A 758 34.46 -0.07 -7.61
CA PHE A 758 34.95 1.13 -8.27
C PHE A 758 33.87 2.21 -8.33
N TYR A 759 34.27 3.46 -8.06
CA TYR A 759 33.49 4.68 -8.27
C TYR A 759 34.38 5.69 -8.99
N SER A 760 33.85 6.42 -9.96
CA SER A 760 34.61 7.45 -10.69
C SER A 760 35.17 8.50 -9.71
N LYS A 761 36.41 8.95 -9.91
CA LYS A 761 36.92 10.11 -9.15
C LYS A 761 36.54 11.43 -9.79
N GLU A 762 36.28 11.41 -11.09
CA GLU A 762 35.83 12.57 -11.86
C GLU A 762 34.33 12.74 -11.61
N VAL A 763 33.97 13.87 -11.01
CA VAL A 763 32.59 14.28 -10.79
C VAL A 763 32.29 15.41 -11.79
N PRO A 764 31.27 15.26 -12.64
CA PRO A 764 30.94 16.30 -13.62
C PRO A 764 30.56 17.61 -12.92
N GLN A 765 30.93 18.73 -13.53
CA GLN A 765 30.47 20.05 -13.09
C GLN A 765 28.96 20.18 -13.27
N MET A 766 28.32 20.96 -12.41
CA MET A 766 26.88 21.20 -12.46
C MET A 766 26.58 22.68 -12.64
N CYS A 767 25.62 22.97 -13.53
CA CYS A 767 25.08 24.31 -13.74
C CYS A 767 23.76 24.45 -12.97
N ILE A 768 23.71 25.35 -12.00
CA ILE A 768 22.47 25.68 -11.27
C ILE A 768 21.93 27.02 -11.78
N PRO A 769 20.73 27.04 -12.41
CA PRO A 769 20.08 28.28 -12.81
C PRO A 769 19.65 29.10 -11.60
N GLY A 770 19.99 30.40 -11.59
CA GLY A 770 19.68 31.31 -10.50
C GLY A 770 20.85 31.54 -9.54
N LYS A 771 20.57 32.25 -8.45
CA LYS A 771 21.56 32.65 -7.44
C LYS A 771 21.49 31.71 -6.25
N ILE A 772 22.58 30.99 -5.97
CA ILE A 772 22.74 30.24 -4.73
C ILE A 772 22.87 31.24 -3.58
N GLU A 773 21.94 31.16 -2.64
CA GLU A 773 21.90 32.00 -1.43
C GLU A 773 22.70 31.37 -0.28
N GLU A 774 22.63 30.04 -0.16
CA GLU A 774 23.33 29.28 0.88
C GLU A 774 23.49 27.81 0.48
N VAL A 775 24.44 27.14 1.15
CA VAL A 775 24.47 25.69 1.27
C VAL A 775 23.69 25.34 2.54
N VAL A 776 22.47 24.83 2.36
CA VAL A 776 21.56 24.44 3.45
C VAL A 776 22.17 23.31 4.27
N LEU A 777 22.75 22.32 3.58
CA LEU A 777 23.34 21.14 4.17
C LEU A 777 24.52 20.67 3.30
N GLU A 778 25.68 20.42 3.89
CA GLU A 778 26.69 19.53 3.34
C GLU A 778 26.96 18.40 4.33
N ALA A 779 26.87 17.15 3.87
CA ALA A 779 27.05 15.99 4.72
C ALA A 779 27.80 14.87 4.00
N ARG A 780 28.64 14.15 4.73
CA ARG A 780 29.40 13.02 4.21
C ARG A 780 29.49 11.90 5.22
N THR A 781 29.27 10.68 4.76
CA THR A 781 29.52 9.47 5.54
C THR A 781 31.04 9.29 5.74
N ILE A 782 31.46 9.21 6.99
CA ILE A 782 32.87 9.05 7.38
C ILE A 782 33.04 7.85 8.30
N GLU A 783 34.26 7.30 8.31
CA GLU A 783 34.67 6.29 9.27
C GLU A 783 35.52 6.89 10.38
N ARG A 784 35.24 6.48 11.62
CA ARG A 784 36.03 6.80 12.81
C ARG A 784 36.69 5.55 13.36
N ASN A 785 37.81 5.75 14.05
CA ASN A 785 38.55 4.66 14.66
C ASN A 785 37.85 4.19 15.96
N THR A 786 37.07 3.11 15.86
CA THR A 786 36.39 2.47 16.99
C THR A 786 36.56 0.96 16.94
N LYS A 787 36.07 0.24 17.97
CA LYS A 787 35.99 -1.22 17.94
C LYS A 787 35.11 -1.68 16.75
N PRO A 788 35.42 -2.84 16.14
CA PRO A 788 34.56 -3.42 15.11
C PRO A 788 33.17 -3.72 15.67
N TYR A 789 32.18 -3.72 14.77
CA TYR A 789 30.82 -4.08 15.15
C TYR A 789 30.75 -5.47 15.79
N LYS A 790 30.05 -5.54 16.91
CA LYS A 790 29.63 -6.78 17.55
C LYS A 790 28.15 -6.63 17.88
N LYS A 791 27.35 -7.63 17.50
CA LYS A 791 25.93 -7.70 17.85
C LYS A 791 25.80 -7.79 19.38
N ASP A 792 25.15 -6.82 19.99
CA ASP A 792 24.87 -6.81 21.43
C ASP A 792 23.74 -7.80 21.77
N GLU A 793 23.78 -8.38 22.97
CA GLU A 793 22.82 -9.41 23.41
C GLU A 793 21.49 -8.82 23.87
N ASN A 794 21.44 -7.55 24.28
CA ASN A 794 20.27 -6.92 24.87
C ASN A 794 19.75 -5.72 24.04
N SER A 795 20.63 -5.10 23.24
CA SER A 795 20.32 -3.88 22.51
C SER A 795 20.45 -4.07 20.99
N ILE A 796 19.57 -3.43 20.23
CA ILE A 796 19.66 -3.35 18.78
C ILE A 796 20.66 -2.23 18.43
N ASN A 797 21.95 -2.56 18.41
CA ASN A 797 23.04 -1.61 18.18
C ASN A 797 23.45 -1.50 16.71
N GLY A 798 23.82 -0.29 16.30
CA GLY A 798 24.31 0.03 14.96
C GLY A 798 25.83 -0.08 14.79
N LEU A 799 26.34 0.26 13.60
CA LEU A 799 27.77 0.31 13.30
C LEU A 799 28.46 1.46 14.07
N PRO A 800 29.35 1.19 15.05
CA PRO A 800 29.97 2.24 15.85
C PRO A 800 31.04 3.02 15.08
N ASN A 801 31.63 2.43 14.05
CA ASN A 801 32.74 2.99 13.28
C ASN A 801 32.30 3.96 12.17
N ILE A 802 31.00 4.04 11.88
CA ILE A 802 30.46 4.92 10.83
C ILE A 802 29.67 6.06 11.50
N THR A 803 29.83 7.27 10.97
CA THR A 803 29.08 8.47 11.37
C THR A 803 29.04 9.44 10.19
N VAL A 804 28.34 10.56 10.35
CA VAL A 804 28.33 11.66 9.37
C VAL A 804 29.16 12.86 9.84
N GLU A 805 29.94 13.44 8.94
CA GLU A 805 30.43 14.83 9.06
C GLU A 805 29.35 15.72 8.43
N ILE A 806 28.87 16.72 9.17
CA ILE A 806 27.73 17.57 8.76
C ILE A 806 28.00 19.04 9.06
N ARG A 807 27.59 19.91 8.14
CA ARG A 807 27.53 21.37 8.31
C ARG A 807 26.23 21.88 7.70
N GLU A 808 25.60 22.84 8.37
CA GLU A 808 24.30 23.41 7.99
C GLU A 808 24.42 24.93 7.83
N HIS A 809 23.65 25.50 6.90
CA HIS A 809 23.52 26.95 6.69
C HIS A 809 24.86 27.70 6.53
N ILE A 810 25.71 27.23 5.62
CA ILE A 810 27.02 27.83 5.34
C ILE A 810 27.00 28.60 4.02
N GLN A 811 27.95 29.52 3.86
CA GLN A 811 28.16 30.21 2.58
C GLN A 811 28.88 29.29 1.58
N LEU A 812 28.65 29.51 0.27
CA LEU A 812 29.21 28.65 -0.78
C LEU A 812 30.75 28.57 -0.73
N ASN A 813 31.42 29.66 -0.40
CA ASN A 813 32.87 29.74 -0.25
C ASN A 813 33.41 29.00 1.00
N GLU A 814 32.55 28.64 1.95
CA GLU A 814 32.89 27.88 3.13
C GLU A 814 32.72 26.37 2.94
N SER A 815 32.12 25.92 1.83
CA SER A 815 31.89 24.51 1.54
C SER A 815 33.21 23.75 1.38
N LYS A 816 33.23 22.53 1.92
CA LYS A 816 34.32 21.57 1.69
C LYS A 816 34.03 20.64 0.52
N ILE A 817 32.77 20.51 0.11
CA ILE A 817 32.36 19.59 -0.97
C ILE A 817 32.51 20.27 -2.33
N VAL A 818 32.23 21.57 -2.44
CA VAL A 818 32.24 22.30 -3.71
C VAL A 818 33.11 23.55 -3.69
N LYS A 819 33.54 23.96 -4.88
CA LYS A 819 34.07 25.28 -5.16
C LYS A 819 33.27 25.97 -6.27
N GLN A 820 33.16 27.28 -6.18
CA GLN A 820 32.59 28.09 -7.25
C GLN A 820 33.60 28.17 -8.41
N ALA A 821 33.26 27.59 -9.56
CA ALA A 821 34.10 27.63 -10.76
C ALA A 821 33.94 28.96 -11.52
N GLY A 822 32.72 29.53 -11.54
CA GLY A 822 32.42 30.81 -12.16
C GLY A 822 30.94 31.19 -12.15
N VAL A 823 30.61 32.36 -12.69
CA VAL A 823 29.24 32.76 -13.06
C VAL A 823 29.23 32.91 -14.57
N ALA A 824 28.55 32.00 -15.27
CA ALA A 824 28.45 32.06 -16.72
C ALA A 824 27.17 32.81 -17.10
N THR A 825 27.30 33.92 -17.83
CA THR A 825 26.20 34.56 -18.55
C THR A 825 26.14 33.96 -19.95
N LYS A 826 25.40 32.87 -20.13
CA LYS A 826 25.22 32.21 -21.45
C LYS A 826 24.14 32.89 -22.32
N GLY A 827 24.00 34.21 -22.19
CA GLY A 827 23.05 35.03 -22.95
C GLY A 827 22.79 36.37 -22.26
N PRO A 828 21.98 37.27 -22.87
CA PRO A 828 21.75 38.60 -22.34
C PRO A 828 21.16 38.64 -20.92
N ASN A 829 20.51 37.57 -20.46
CA ASN A 829 19.74 37.52 -19.20
C ASN A 829 19.84 36.19 -18.41
N GLU A 830 20.75 35.27 -18.74
CA GLU A 830 20.85 33.98 -18.02
C GLU A 830 21.91 34.05 -16.92
N TYR A 831 21.49 34.10 -15.66
CA TYR A 831 22.37 33.96 -14.51
C TYR A 831 22.48 32.50 -14.11
N ILE A 832 23.58 31.85 -14.48
CA ILE A 832 23.87 30.44 -14.16
C ILE A 832 25.13 30.38 -13.31
N GLN A 833 25.05 29.67 -12.18
CA GLN A 833 26.22 29.39 -11.34
C GLN A 833 26.77 28.01 -11.65
N GLU A 834 28.05 27.97 -12.01
CA GLU A 834 28.78 26.74 -12.32
C GLU A 834 29.52 26.27 -11.07
N ILE A 835 29.24 25.05 -10.65
CA ILE A 835 29.75 24.44 -9.43
C ILE A 835 30.66 23.28 -9.80
N GLU A 836 31.85 23.26 -9.20
CA GLU A 836 32.80 22.17 -9.29
C GLU A 836 32.81 21.40 -7.96
N PHE A 837 32.72 20.07 -8.03
CA PHE A 837 32.73 19.20 -6.86
C PHE A 837 34.16 18.73 -6.55
N GLU A 838 34.67 19.10 -5.39
CA GLU A 838 36.01 18.70 -4.93
C GLU A 838 35.98 17.41 -4.10
N ASN A 839 35.03 17.30 -3.16
CA ASN A 839 34.99 16.22 -2.17
C ASN A 839 33.63 15.52 -2.11
N LEU A 840 32.91 15.46 -3.24
CA LEU A 840 31.68 14.68 -3.35
C LEU A 840 32.01 13.18 -3.50
N SER A 841 32.41 12.53 -2.40
CA SER A 841 32.64 11.08 -2.33
C SER A 841 31.34 10.27 -2.33
N PRO A 842 31.35 8.96 -2.67
CA PRO A 842 30.19 8.09 -2.46
C PRO A 842 29.71 8.15 -1.01
N GLY A 843 28.39 8.30 -0.81
CA GLY A 843 27.79 8.54 0.50
C GLY A 843 27.87 9.99 0.98
N SER A 844 27.90 10.95 0.03
CA SER A 844 27.87 12.40 0.30
C SER A 844 26.62 13.06 -0.27
N VAL A 845 26.22 14.15 0.37
CA VAL A 845 25.07 15.00 0.01
C VAL A 845 25.47 16.47 0.15
N ILE A 846 25.03 17.29 -0.80
CA ILE A 846 25.03 18.75 -0.66
C ILE A 846 23.69 19.33 -1.12
N ILE A 847 23.17 20.31 -0.41
CA ILE A 847 21.87 20.92 -0.66
C ILE A 847 22.04 22.44 -0.75
N PHE A 848 21.58 23.02 -1.85
CA PHE A 848 21.63 24.46 -2.12
C PHE A 848 20.24 25.08 -2.00
N ARG A 849 20.17 26.30 -1.48
CA ARG A 849 19.00 27.16 -1.64
C ARG A 849 19.28 28.16 -2.76
N VAL A 850 18.38 28.23 -3.72
CA VAL A 850 18.56 28.97 -4.96
C VAL A 850 17.37 29.91 -5.15
N SER A 851 17.65 31.16 -5.48
CA SER A 851 16.66 32.16 -5.85
C SER A 851 16.76 32.49 -7.33
N LEU A 852 15.69 33.06 -7.92
CA LEU A 852 15.78 33.61 -9.28
C LEU A 852 16.87 34.68 -9.36
N ASP A 853 17.34 35.00 -10.57
CA ASP A 853 18.22 36.15 -10.74
C ASP A 853 17.53 37.43 -10.23
N PRO A 854 18.28 38.41 -9.67
CA PRO A 854 17.68 39.60 -9.08
C PRO A 854 16.77 40.40 -10.02
N HIS A 855 17.06 40.39 -11.34
CA HIS A 855 16.24 41.10 -12.31
C HIS A 855 14.91 40.37 -12.56
N ALA A 856 14.91 39.05 -12.72
CA ALA A 856 13.68 38.28 -12.82
C ALA A 856 12.87 38.29 -11.52
N GLN A 857 13.50 38.29 -10.34
CA GLN A 857 12.78 38.44 -9.07
C GLN A 857 11.92 39.71 -9.06
N VAL A 858 12.51 40.83 -9.50
CA VAL A 858 11.77 42.10 -9.61
C VAL A 858 10.66 41.97 -10.65
N ALA A 859 10.97 41.53 -11.88
CA ALA A 859 9.98 41.42 -12.95
C ALA A 859 8.79 40.52 -12.59
N VAL A 860 9.07 39.34 -12.02
CA VAL A 860 8.06 38.38 -11.56
C VAL A 860 7.27 38.94 -10.38
N GLY A 861 7.92 39.58 -9.41
CA GLY A 861 7.23 40.19 -8.28
C GLY A 861 6.24 41.27 -8.70
N ILE A 862 6.60 42.10 -9.69
CA ILE A 862 5.73 43.11 -10.29
C ILE A 862 4.56 42.45 -11.03
N LEU A 863 4.84 41.46 -11.88
CA LEU A 863 3.80 40.72 -12.61
C LEU A 863 2.78 40.10 -11.66
N ARG A 864 3.26 39.44 -10.59
CA ARG A 864 2.42 38.83 -9.57
C ARG A 864 1.55 39.86 -8.85
N ASN A 865 2.08 41.04 -8.55
CA ASN A 865 1.30 42.14 -7.97
C ASN A 865 0.10 42.49 -8.86
N HIS A 866 0.29 42.60 -10.18
CA HIS A 866 -0.82 42.83 -11.10
C HIS A 866 -1.79 41.64 -11.17
N LEU A 867 -1.30 40.41 -11.03
CA LEU A 867 -2.16 39.22 -11.06
C LEU A 867 -2.98 39.01 -9.79
N THR A 868 -2.66 39.69 -8.69
CA THR A 868 -3.43 39.59 -7.42
C THR A 868 -4.92 39.90 -7.57
N GLN A 869 -5.27 40.76 -8.54
CA GLN A 869 -6.67 41.09 -8.84
C GLN A 869 -7.48 39.91 -9.38
N PHE A 870 -6.82 38.91 -9.99
CA PHE A 870 -7.46 37.71 -10.51
C PHE A 870 -7.48 36.59 -9.46
N SER A 871 -6.47 36.53 -8.59
CA SER A 871 -6.47 35.58 -7.49
C SER A 871 -5.54 35.98 -6.34
N PRO A 872 -5.98 35.81 -5.07
CA PRO A 872 -5.16 36.10 -3.90
C PRO A 872 -3.86 35.31 -3.80
N HIS A 873 -3.74 34.15 -4.48
CA HIS A 873 -2.53 33.32 -4.38
C HIS A 873 -1.28 33.99 -4.98
N PHE A 874 -1.45 34.96 -5.88
CA PHE A 874 -0.35 35.76 -6.43
C PHE A 874 0.20 36.80 -5.44
N LYS A 875 -0.47 37.02 -4.30
CA LYS A 875 -0.02 37.98 -3.28
C LYS A 875 1.28 37.53 -2.60
N SER A 876 1.51 36.23 -2.47
CA SER A 876 2.81 35.73 -2.01
C SER A 876 3.86 36.02 -3.08
N GLY A 877 5.00 36.60 -2.69
CA GLY A 877 6.09 36.97 -3.60
C GLY A 877 5.82 38.20 -4.49
N SER A 878 4.70 38.93 -4.30
CA SER A 878 4.42 40.15 -5.07
C SER A 878 5.22 41.35 -4.57
N LEU A 879 5.62 42.24 -5.49
CA LEU A 879 6.31 43.50 -5.19
C LEU A 879 5.43 44.69 -5.60
N VAL A 880 5.30 45.67 -4.71
CA VAL A 880 4.58 46.92 -4.99
C VAL A 880 5.47 47.83 -5.83
N VAL A 881 4.89 48.49 -6.84
CA VAL A 881 5.60 49.45 -7.68
C VAL A 881 4.93 50.81 -7.56
N ASP A 882 5.62 51.76 -6.92
CA ASP A 882 5.12 53.13 -6.75
C ASP A 882 4.95 53.86 -8.09
N ASN A 883 5.83 53.56 -9.06
CA ASN A 883 5.89 54.16 -10.40
C ASN A 883 5.30 53.29 -11.53
N ALA A 884 4.40 52.35 -11.24
CA ALA A 884 3.72 51.60 -12.31
C ALA A 884 2.93 52.54 -13.24
N ASP A 885 2.86 52.20 -14.54
CA ASP A 885 2.05 52.93 -15.50
C ASP A 885 0.61 53.09 -14.98
N PRO A 886 -0.01 54.29 -15.13
CA PRO A 886 -1.34 54.56 -14.58
C PRO A 886 -2.39 53.52 -14.97
N ILE A 887 -2.31 52.96 -16.18
CA ILE A 887 -3.24 51.93 -16.68
C ILE A 887 -3.18 50.63 -15.86
N LEU A 888 -1.99 50.25 -15.38
CA LEU A 888 -1.76 49.04 -14.59
C LEU A 888 -2.27 49.15 -13.15
N LYS A 889 -2.63 50.37 -12.71
CA LYS A 889 -3.27 50.65 -11.42
C LYS A 889 -4.80 50.56 -11.49
N ILE A 890 -5.38 50.52 -12.69
CA ILE A 890 -6.81 50.38 -12.89
C ILE A 890 -7.18 48.89 -12.83
N PRO A 891 -8.14 48.48 -11.99
CA PRO A 891 -8.59 47.09 -11.94
C PRO A 891 -9.11 46.63 -13.31
N PHE A 892 -8.72 45.43 -13.72
CA PHE A 892 -9.13 44.79 -14.98
C PHE A 892 -10.65 44.78 -15.14
N ALA A 893 -11.40 44.51 -14.06
CA ALA A 893 -12.86 44.56 -14.09
C ALA A 893 -13.41 45.94 -14.53
N SER A 894 -12.75 47.02 -14.13
CA SER A 894 -13.12 48.38 -14.55
C SER A 894 -12.78 48.63 -16.02
N ILE A 895 -11.68 48.07 -16.53
CA ILE A 895 -11.33 48.14 -17.95
C ILE A 895 -12.34 47.32 -18.77
N ALA A 896 -12.55 46.06 -18.37
CA ALA A 896 -13.46 45.11 -19.01
C ALA A 896 -14.91 45.62 -19.04
N SER A 897 -15.38 46.31 -17.99
CA SER A 897 -16.75 46.87 -17.94
C SER A 897 -17.06 47.92 -19.01
N LYS A 898 -16.04 48.48 -19.65
CA LYS A 898 -16.19 49.50 -20.71
C LYS A 898 -16.13 48.92 -22.11
N LEU A 899 -15.77 47.63 -22.24
CA LEU A 899 -15.62 46.98 -23.53
C LEU A 899 -17.00 46.70 -24.14
N THR A 900 -17.13 47.05 -25.42
CA THR A 900 -18.25 46.64 -26.27
C THR A 900 -18.00 45.25 -26.87
N LEU A 901 -19.04 44.62 -27.40
CA LEU A 901 -18.91 43.33 -28.10
C LEU A 901 -17.98 43.43 -29.32
N THR A 902 -17.95 44.59 -29.99
CA THR A 902 -17.05 44.85 -31.11
C THR A 902 -15.59 44.93 -30.67
N GLU A 903 -15.29 45.64 -29.58
CA GLU A 903 -13.93 45.71 -29.02
C GLU A 903 -13.47 44.35 -28.47
N LEU A 904 -14.39 43.55 -27.92
CA LEU A 904 -14.08 42.17 -27.51
C LEU A 904 -13.68 41.29 -28.69
N ASN A 905 -14.28 41.47 -29.87
CA ASN A 905 -13.83 40.74 -31.07
C ASN A 905 -12.38 41.07 -31.41
N GLN A 906 -12.01 42.35 -31.35
CA GLN A 906 -10.63 42.80 -31.60
C GLN A 906 -9.63 42.22 -30.58
N ILE A 907 -10.01 42.18 -29.29
CA ILE A 907 -9.13 41.70 -28.22
C ILE A 907 -9.00 40.17 -28.22
N LEU A 908 -10.08 39.45 -28.48
CA LEU A 908 -10.12 37.99 -28.32
C LEU A 908 -9.80 37.23 -29.60
N TYR A 909 -10.28 37.67 -30.76
CA TYR A 909 -10.29 36.83 -31.96
C TYR A 909 -9.33 37.37 -33.04
N ARG A 910 -9.84 38.06 -34.07
CA ARG A 910 -9.06 38.56 -35.21
C ARG A 910 -8.26 37.47 -35.92
N CYS A 911 -8.83 36.89 -36.95
CA CYS A 911 -8.12 35.92 -37.78
C CYS A 911 -7.00 36.60 -38.59
N GLU A 912 -6.10 35.79 -39.18
CA GLU A 912 -4.93 36.27 -39.93
C GLU A 912 -5.28 37.38 -40.94
N SER A 913 -6.31 37.15 -41.76
CA SER A 913 -6.73 38.12 -42.78
C SER A 913 -7.25 39.43 -42.18
N GLU A 914 -8.02 39.35 -41.08
CA GLU A 914 -8.51 40.53 -40.38
C GLU A 914 -7.35 41.34 -39.81
N GLU A 915 -6.35 40.69 -39.21
CA GLU A 915 -5.19 41.35 -38.61
C GLU A 915 -4.22 41.94 -39.65
N GLN A 916 -4.09 41.29 -40.80
CA GLN A 916 -3.30 41.79 -41.93
C GLN A 916 -3.87 43.08 -42.54
N GLU A 917 -5.18 43.29 -42.52
CA GLU A 917 -5.80 44.54 -43.00
C GLU A 917 -5.31 45.76 -42.21
N ASP A 918 -4.92 45.58 -40.94
CA ASP A 918 -4.35 46.62 -40.08
C ASP A 918 -2.80 46.57 -40.01
N GLY A 919 -2.16 45.79 -40.88
CA GLY A 919 -0.71 45.68 -40.99
C GLY A 919 -0.04 44.73 -39.99
N GLY A 920 -0.82 43.89 -39.30
CA GLY A 920 -0.36 42.85 -38.39
C GLY A 920 -0.36 41.45 -39.01
N GLY A 921 -0.57 40.44 -38.17
CA GLY A 921 -0.67 39.02 -38.53
C GLY A 921 -0.73 38.14 -37.27
N CYS A 922 -1.11 36.88 -37.41
CA CYS A 922 -1.08 35.94 -36.29
C CYS A 922 0.37 35.53 -35.99
N TYR A 923 0.65 35.32 -34.70
CA TYR A 923 1.96 34.86 -34.27
C TYR A 923 2.22 33.42 -34.75
N ASP A 924 3.36 33.20 -35.40
CA ASP A 924 3.82 31.89 -35.82
C ASP A 924 4.67 31.25 -34.70
N ILE A 925 4.14 30.19 -34.07
CA ILE A 925 4.87 29.48 -33.02
C ILE A 925 5.96 28.63 -33.68
N PRO A 926 7.26 28.85 -33.36
CA PRO A 926 8.34 28.10 -33.97
C PRO A 926 8.16 26.59 -33.80
N ASN A 927 8.37 25.83 -34.88
CA ASN A 927 8.20 24.38 -34.96
C ASN A 927 6.76 23.87 -34.72
N TRP A 928 5.75 24.74 -34.84
CA TRP A 928 4.35 24.34 -34.75
C TRP A 928 3.52 24.95 -35.88
N SER A 929 2.60 25.86 -35.57
CA SER A 929 1.77 26.55 -36.54
C SER A 929 1.39 27.94 -36.05
N SER A 930 0.94 28.78 -36.97
CA SER A 930 0.42 30.10 -36.64
C SER A 930 -0.90 30.00 -35.88
N LEU A 931 -1.07 30.91 -34.92
CA LEU A 931 -2.31 30.98 -34.13
C LEU A 931 -3.51 31.23 -35.05
N LYS A 932 -4.67 30.63 -34.71
CA LYS A 932 -5.91 30.85 -35.48
C LYS A 932 -6.45 32.27 -35.38
N TYR A 933 -6.08 32.93 -34.29
CA TYR A 933 -6.54 34.25 -33.87
C TYR A 933 -5.32 35.02 -33.34
N ALA A 934 -5.17 36.28 -33.72
CA ALA A 934 -4.13 37.17 -33.20
C ALA A 934 -4.43 37.58 -31.74
N GLY A 935 -5.72 37.66 -31.38
CA GLY A 935 -6.21 37.97 -30.04
C GLY A 935 -6.01 36.84 -29.02
N LEU A 936 -6.46 37.08 -27.78
CA LEU A 936 -6.24 36.18 -26.64
C LEU A 936 -6.83 34.78 -26.80
N GLN A 937 -7.89 34.61 -27.59
CA GLN A 937 -8.46 33.29 -27.91
C GLN A 937 -7.45 32.42 -28.65
N GLY A 938 -6.56 32.99 -29.45
CA GLY A 938 -5.51 32.25 -30.15
C GLY A 938 -4.53 31.58 -29.19
N LYS A 939 -4.42 32.08 -27.95
CA LYS A 939 -3.57 31.51 -26.89
C LYS A 939 -4.26 30.42 -26.09
N GLN A 940 -5.57 30.22 -26.27
CA GLN A 940 -6.32 29.11 -25.69
C GLN A 940 -6.19 27.92 -26.64
N VAL A 941 -5.05 27.22 -26.54
CA VAL A 941 -4.75 26.01 -27.33
C VAL A 941 -5.37 24.79 -26.69
#